data_AF-A0A7Z8LH03-F1
#
_entry.id   AF-A0A7Z8LH03-F1
#
_cell.length_a   1.000
_cell.length_b   1.000
_cell.length_c   1.000
_cell.angle_alpha   90.00
_cell.angle_beta   90.00
_cell.angle_gamma   90.00
#
_symmetry.space_group_name_H-M   'P 1'
#
loop_
_entity.id
_entity.type
_entity.pdbx_description
1 polymer ?
#
loop_
_entity_poly.entity_id
_entity_poly.type
_entity_poly.pdbx_seq_one_letter_code
_entity_poly.pdbx_strand_id
1 'polypeptide(L)'
;MTGSLGRLSHLIARYRWLRAHYRQCHLQVRLQRVELAAPDGPTLGYLDEIRLQGGRVHLTGWTLADRVVIRLGHAQVRRVPHAPRADVAQALGCHETVGFQAALPASDDPLQIDLDHAGMTVTLTHDLRMAPAVRHANRRLTRAFLRDVIPLVPRILRGLLRNDPDLPRQVKAALRLGPAQDGGVLDPRFLQGADMAPACPAPSDPTPVTILLPVHNAMDLLPEAISRIIAHTDLPWHLIVIEDGSTDPRIRPWLQGWVAQNRAAHSIELIENPENLGFVASVNLGLARAGRRGHPVILLNTDAFVPAGWASRLTAPLRDPMVASVTPMSNDAEIFGAPLICQPTALDAGDGDAIDARLRAQITPDAPAIAAPTGVGFCMALSAGWLERLGGFDAEFGRGYGEEVDWCRRAAAAGARHAAAPDLFVEHHGGASFGDEKQALVQAGNAIITRRYPGYDQMVQAFIRTDPLITPRLVAALAFAERRAGAEGLPVYIAHSMGGGAEDALQDRLRQDGYAALLRLGGAERARIEVVCPGGRLIARSDDLALALGLLQGVARRRVIYSCAVGDPDPVGLVQMLPDLVQGVPFEMLFHDYLPLSPSFTLRDQDGIYRGVPATGTTDPAHGGRRPDGTPVTLAQWRADWGALIAQAKRLVVFSRSSAEIVATAYPQARGKLALVPHQLRQTIPAVPRPAGGPPVIGVLGAIGPQKGAAVLAALAREGGVRLALVGQIAPGHDLGATPIHGVYTPEDIPHLVARYGITHWLIPSIWPETFSFTTHECLATGLPTMAFDLGAQGDAVRAAENGILLP
;
A
#
# COMPACT_ATOMS: atom_id res chain seq x y z
N MET A 1 11.10 -23.30 -44.06
CA MET A 1 11.18 -24.12 -42.82
C MET A 1 11.89 -23.42 -41.64
N THR A 2 12.56 -22.29 -41.84
CA THR A 2 13.24 -21.48 -40.80
C THR A 2 12.29 -20.71 -39.85
N GLY A 3 11.07 -20.40 -40.27
CA GLY A 3 10.08 -19.67 -39.45
C GLY A 3 9.38 -20.48 -38.35
N SER A 4 9.30 -21.82 -38.48
CA SER A 4 8.65 -22.71 -37.49
C SER A 4 9.55 -22.96 -36.27
N LEU A 5 10.82 -23.26 -36.52
CA LEU A 5 11.84 -23.49 -35.49
C LEU A 5 12.12 -22.22 -34.67
N GLY A 6 12.15 -21.05 -35.32
CA GLY A 6 12.28 -19.75 -34.64
C GLY A 6 11.12 -19.46 -33.67
N ARG A 7 9.87 -19.70 -34.10
CA ARG A 7 8.68 -19.53 -33.23
C ARG A 7 8.67 -20.48 -32.04
N LEU A 8 9.06 -21.74 -32.25
CA LEU A 8 9.13 -22.72 -31.17
C LEU A 8 10.21 -22.35 -30.13
N SER A 9 11.39 -21.92 -30.59
CA SER A 9 12.48 -21.48 -29.71
C SER A 9 12.07 -20.26 -28.85
N HIS A 10 11.36 -19.30 -29.44
CA HIS A 10 10.85 -18.11 -28.75
C HIS A 10 9.76 -18.46 -27.71
N LEU A 11 8.86 -19.40 -28.03
CA LEU A 11 7.85 -19.88 -27.09
C LEU A 11 8.49 -20.63 -25.90
N ILE A 12 9.51 -21.45 -26.14
CA ILE A 12 10.26 -22.15 -25.09
C ILE A 12 11.00 -21.14 -24.19
N ALA A 13 11.62 -20.11 -24.78
CA ALA A 13 12.29 -19.05 -24.03
C ALA A 13 11.30 -18.28 -23.14
N ARG A 14 10.13 -17.92 -23.67
CA ARG A 14 9.04 -17.29 -22.91
C ARG A 14 8.53 -18.17 -21.77
N TYR A 15 8.35 -19.47 -22.00
CA TYR A 15 7.94 -20.42 -20.96
C TYR A 15 8.98 -20.49 -19.83
N ARG A 16 10.27 -20.64 -20.18
CA ARG A 16 11.37 -20.69 -19.21
C ARG A 16 11.44 -19.41 -18.38
N TRP A 17 11.28 -18.25 -19.03
CA TRP A 17 11.22 -16.96 -18.36
C TRP A 17 10.03 -16.87 -17.41
N LEU A 18 8.83 -17.20 -17.87
CA LEU A 18 7.61 -17.11 -17.05
C LEU A 18 7.71 -18.00 -15.81
N ARG A 19 8.27 -19.21 -15.96
CA ARG A 19 8.53 -20.13 -14.85
C ARG A 19 9.59 -19.58 -13.88
N ALA A 20 10.68 -18.98 -14.40
CA ALA A 20 11.72 -18.37 -13.58
C ALA A 20 11.19 -17.16 -12.80
N HIS A 21 10.37 -16.32 -13.44
CA HIS A 21 9.75 -15.15 -12.83
C HIS A 21 8.70 -15.57 -11.79
N TYR A 22 7.86 -16.57 -12.07
CA TYR A 22 6.95 -17.16 -11.09
C TYR A 22 7.72 -17.71 -9.88
N ARG A 23 8.82 -18.43 -10.11
CA ARG A 23 9.69 -18.89 -9.02
C ARG A 23 10.24 -17.72 -8.21
N GLN A 24 10.68 -16.64 -8.84
CA GLN A 24 11.20 -15.47 -8.15
C GLN A 24 10.15 -14.80 -7.26
N CYS A 25 8.91 -14.66 -7.75
CA CYS A 25 7.82 -14.02 -7.01
C CYS A 25 7.30 -14.89 -5.85
N HIS A 26 7.26 -16.22 -6.03
CA HIS A 26 6.58 -17.13 -5.11
C HIS A 26 7.53 -17.97 -4.23
N LEU A 27 8.84 -17.92 -4.45
CA LEU A 27 9.81 -18.63 -3.61
C LEU A 27 9.96 -17.94 -2.26
N GLN A 28 9.30 -18.53 -1.27
CA GLN A 28 9.47 -18.25 0.14
C GLN A 28 9.84 -19.53 0.89
N VAL A 29 10.88 -19.46 1.70
CA VAL A 29 11.29 -20.53 2.61
C VAL A 29 11.41 -19.94 4.00
N ARG A 30 10.67 -20.49 4.97
CA ARG A 30 10.89 -20.21 6.39
C ARG A 30 11.79 -21.29 6.97
N LEU A 31 12.84 -20.87 7.64
CA LEU A 31 13.75 -21.76 8.38
C LEU A 31 13.39 -21.74 9.87
N GLN A 32 14.02 -22.62 10.65
CA GLN A 32 13.73 -22.76 12.08
C GLN A 32 14.19 -21.54 12.88
N ARG A 33 13.50 -21.29 13.99
CA ARG A 33 13.91 -20.31 15.00
C ARG A 33 15.29 -20.68 15.52
N VAL A 34 16.17 -19.68 15.69
CA VAL A 34 17.52 -19.89 16.23
C VAL A 34 17.63 -19.16 17.56
N GLU A 35 18.04 -19.90 18.58
CA GLU A 35 18.35 -19.34 19.89
C GLU A 35 19.72 -18.66 19.87
N LEU A 36 19.81 -17.47 20.46
CA LEU A 36 21.04 -16.70 20.57
C LEU A 36 21.55 -16.77 22.02
N ALA A 37 22.16 -17.90 22.39
CA ALA A 37 22.70 -18.14 23.73
C ALA A 37 24.21 -18.21 23.74
N ALA A 38 24.87 -17.67 24.77
CA ALA A 38 26.30 -17.86 24.95
C ALA A 38 26.59 -19.36 25.23
N PRO A 39 27.76 -19.90 24.82
CA PRO A 39 28.08 -21.33 24.94
C PRO A 39 27.84 -21.94 26.33
N ASP A 40 28.03 -21.15 27.39
CA ASP A 40 27.80 -21.53 28.79
C ASP A 40 27.05 -20.42 29.59
N GLY A 41 26.19 -19.63 28.92
CA GLY A 41 25.56 -18.42 29.51
C GLY A 41 24.07 -18.25 29.21
N PRO A 42 23.46 -17.16 29.71
CA PRO A 42 22.02 -16.90 29.52
C PRO A 42 21.70 -16.65 28.04
N THR A 43 20.46 -16.95 27.66
CA THR A 43 19.94 -16.62 26.33
C THR A 43 19.91 -15.10 26.17
N LEU A 44 20.68 -14.61 25.20
CA LEU A 44 20.82 -13.18 24.89
C LEU A 44 19.80 -12.73 23.83
N GLY A 45 19.03 -13.64 23.24
CA GLY A 45 18.00 -13.31 22.26
C GLY A 45 17.51 -14.49 21.43
N TYR A 46 16.67 -14.21 20.45
CA TYR A 46 16.23 -15.18 19.45
C TYR A 46 16.13 -14.55 18.07
N LEU A 47 16.43 -15.36 17.04
CA LEU A 47 15.96 -15.14 15.68
C LEU A 47 14.60 -15.81 15.52
N ASP A 48 13.54 -15.02 15.59
CA ASP A 48 12.15 -15.46 15.52
C ASP A 48 11.74 -15.93 14.12
N GLU A 49 12.21 -15.23 13.08
CA GLU A 49 11.95 -15.60 11.70
C GLU A 49 13.22 -15.51 10.85
N ILE A 50 13.48 -16.59 10.12
CA ILE A 50 14.49 -16.62 9.07
C ILE A 50 13.76 -16.95 7.76
N ARG A 51 13.71 -16.00 6.83
CA ARG A 51 12.96 -16.11 5.58
C ARG A 51 13.86 -15.88 4.37
N LEU A 52 13.91 -16.85 3.46
CA LEU A 52 14.50 -16.62 2.14
C LEU A 52 13.44 -16.06 1.19
N GLN A 53 13.66 -14.84 0.70
CA GLN A 53 12.78 -14.19 -0.27
C GLN A 53 13.59 -13.30 -1.21
N GLY A 54 13.34 -13.41 -2.52
CA GLY A 54 14.02 -12.58 -3.52
C GLY A 54 15.54 -12.79 -3.62
N GLY A 55 16.04 -13.96 -3.21
CA GLY A 55 17.49 -14.24 -3.17
C GLY A 55 18.23 -13.68 -1.95
N ARG A 56 17.49 -13.17 -0.95
CA ARG A 56 18.04 -12.67 0.32
C ARG A 56 17.51 -13.46 1.51
N VAL A 57 18.34 -13.61 2.53
CA VAL A 57 17.95 -14.13 3.84
C VAL A 57 17.55 -12.96 4.71
N HIS A 58 16.25 -12.86 4.98
CA HIS A 58 15.65 -11.92 5.93
C HIS A 58 15.64 -12.57 7.31
N LEU A 59 16.13 -11.84 8.29
CA LEU A 59 16.30 -12.25 9.67
C LEU A 59 15.54 -11.25 10.53
N THR A 60 14.58 -11.74 11.30
CA THR A 60 13.85 -10.96 12.29
C THR A 60 14.03 -11.61 13.64
N GLY A 61 14.37 -10.82 14.65
CA GLY A 61 14.61 -11.32 15.99
C GLY A 61 14.67 -10.22 17.02
N TRP A 62 15.10 -10.58 18.21
CA TRP A 62 15.39 -9.66 19.29
C TRP A 62 16.64 -10.11 20.05
N THR A 63 17.31 -9.16 20.69
CA THR A 63 18.47 -9.45 21.56
C THR A 63 18.65 -8.38 22.63
N LEU A 64 19.19 -8.78 23.78
CA LEU A 64 19.63 -7.92 24.88
C LEU A 64 21.05 -7.37 24.68
N ALA A 65 21.74 -7.75 23.60
CA ALA A 65 23.03 -7.21 23.25
C ALA A 65 22.92 -5.75 22.78
N ASP A 66 23.92 -4.92 23.07
CA ASP A 66 23.98 -3.54 22.59
C ASP A 66 24.13 -3.47 21.07
N ARG A 67 24.63 -4.56 20.47
CA ARG A 67 24.96 -4.63 19.05
C ARG A 67 24.87 -6.05 18.54
N VAL A 68 24.38 -6.19 17.31
CA VAL A 68 24.40 -7.46 16.59
C VAL A 68 25.09 -7.27 15.24
N VAL A 69 26.07 -8.11 14.95
CA VAL A 69 26.76 -8.19 13.66
C VAL A 69 26.47 -9.54 13.06
N ILE A 70 25.83 -9.54 11.90
CA ILE A 70 25.43 -10.75 11.19
C ILE A 70 26.33 -10.88 9.96
N ARG A 71 26.99 -12.03 9.80
CA ARG A 71 27.77 -12.37 8.62
C ARG A 71 27.20 -13.60 7.94
N LEU A 72 27.14 -13.56 6.62
CA LEU A 72 26.77 -14.69 5.77
C LEU A 72 27.69 -14.69 4.54
N GLY A 73 28.62 -15.64 4.49
CA GLY A 73 29.72 -15.60 3.54
C GLY A 73 30.64 -14.41 3.79
N HIS A 74 30.92 -13.59 2.78
CA HIS A 74 31.64 -12.33 2.97
C HIS A 74 30.71 -11.10 3.11
N ALA A 75 29.39 -11.29 3.17
CA ALA A 75 28.45 -10.22 3.47
C ALA A 75 28.35 -10.03 4.99
N GLN A 76 28.36 -8.77 5.44
CA GLN A 76 28.24 -8.42 6.86
C GLN A 76 27.27 -7.26 7.03
N VAL A 77 26.36 -7.39 7.98
CA VAL A 77 25.41 -6.35 8.37
C VAL A 77 25.51 -6.13 9.87
N ARG A 78 25.66 -4.86 10.27
CA ARG A 78 25.66 -4.44 11.68
C ARG A 78 24.33 -3.76 12.00
N ARG A 79 23.71 -4.12 13.14
CA ARG A 79 22.47 -3.54 13.64
C ARG A 79 22.61 -3.22 15.13
N VAL A 80 21.90 -2.18 15.53
CA VAL A 80 21.62 -1.87 16.93
C VAL A 80 20.16 -2.26 17.16
N PRO A 81 19.83 -3.09 18.16
CA PRO A 81 18.45 -3.49 18.40
C PRO A 81 17.67 -2.29 18.94
N HIS A 82 16.83 -1.70 18.09
CA HIS A 82 16.00 -0.54 18.43
C HIS A 82 14.54 -0.70 17.98
N ALA A 83 14.17 -1.84 17.39
CA ALA A 83 12.79 -2.08 17.00
C ALA A 83 11.93 -2.42 18.23
N PRO A 84 10.71 -1.85 18.34
CA PRO A 84 9.84 -2.08 19.49
C PRO A 84 9.37 -3.55 19.54
N ARG A 85 9.45 -4.16 20.73
CA ARG A 85 9.04 -5.52 21.08
C ARG A 85 8.45 -5.52 22.49
N ALA A 86 7.24 -4.96 22.60
CA ALA A 86 6.49 -4.88 23.86
C ALA A 86 6.24 -6.28 24.47
N ASP A 87 6.02 -7.29 23.62
CA ASP A 87 5.89 -8.69 24.02
C ASP A 87 7.12 -9.22 24.78
N VAL A 88 8.33 -8.86 24.33
CA VAL A 88 9.59 -9.28 24.95
C VAL A 88 9.86 -8.47 26.21
N ALA A 89 9.63 -7.16 26.17
CA ALA A 89 9.81 -6.27 27.32
C ALA A 89 8.92 -6.67 28.50
N GLN A 90 7.66 -7.01 28.23
CA GLN A 90 6.72 -7.50 29.24
C GLN A 90 7.17 -8.85 29.83
N ALA A 91 7.67 -9.77 29.00
CA ALA A 91 8.07 -11.10 29.44
C ALA A 91 9.39 -11.12 30.26
N LEU A 92 10.33 -10.21 29.95
CA LEU A 92 11.69 -10.22 30.51
C LEU A 92 12.02 -9.03 31.40
N GLY A 93 11.13 -8.03 31.51
CA GLY A 93 11.37 -6.82 32.28
C GLY A 93 12.51 -5.95 31.72
N CYS A 94 12.68 -5.93 30.39
CA CYS A 94 13.74 -5.17 29.71
C CYS A 94 13.20 -3.95 28.95
N HIS A 95 14.07 -3.18 28.31
CA HIS A 95 13.66 -2.06 27.45
C HIS A 95 12.77 -2.54 26.29
N GLU A 96 11.82 -1.69 25.87
CA GLU A 96 10.88 -2.00 24.77
C GLU A 96 11.56 -2.14 23.41
N THR A 97 12.75 -1.57 23.23
CA THR A 97 13.45 -1.54 21.95
C THR A 97 14.57 -2.57 21.93
N VAL A 98 14.22 -3.85 21.80
CA VAL A 98 15.18 -4.98 21.74
C VAL A 98 15.11 -5.75 20.42
N GLY A 99 14.20 -5.37 19.52
CA GLY A 99 14.03 -6.01 18.22
C GLY A 99 15.05 -5.56 17.19
N PHE A 100 15.35 -6.43 16.23
CA PHE A 100 16.13 -6.09 15.04
C PHE A 100 15.63 -6.83 13.80
N GLN A 101 15.94 -6.25 12.64
CA GLN A 101 15.74 -6.86 11.34
C GLN A 101 17.00 -6.69 10.49
N ALA A 102 17.36 -7.74 9.76
CA ALA A 102 18.48 -7.72 8.83
C ALA A 102 18.16 -8.52 7.58
N ALA A 103 18.74 -8.13 6.45
CA ALA A 103 18.61 -8.86 5.20
C ALA A 103 19.96 -8.94 4.51
N LEU A 104 20.47 -10.15 4.28
CA LEU A 104 21.76 -10.39 3.62
C LEU A 104 21.56 -11.16 2.31
N PRO A 105 22.47 -11.02 1.32
CA PRO A 105 22.49 -11.90 0.16
C PRO A 105 22.55 -13.36 0.58
N ALA A 106 21.73 -14.22 -0.04
CA ALA A 106 21.75 -15.64 0.28
C ALA A 106 23.12 -16.25 -0.08
N SER A 107 23.70 -16.98 0.87
CA SER A 107 24.88 -17.82 0.66
C SER A 107 24.64 -19.20 1.28
N ASP A 108 25.35 -20.20 0.78
CA ASP A 108 25.41 -21.54 1.40
C ASP A 108 26.44 -21.59 2.54
N ASP A 109 27.14 -20.48 2.81
CA ASP A 109 28.05 -20.34 3.94
C ASP A 109 27.29 -20.36 5.28
N PRO A 110 27.93 -20.78 6.39
CA PRO A 110 27.34 -20.68 7.72
C PRO A 110 27.00 -19.23 8.09
N LEU A 111 25.85 -19.04 8.75
CA LEU A 111 25.45 -17.77 9.35
C LEU A 111 26.28 -17.55 10.61
N GLN A 112 27.06 -16.49 10.66
CA GLN A 112 27.75 -16.06 11.88
C GLN A 112 27.04 -14.85 12.49
N ILE A 113 26.86 -14.85 13.80
CA ILE A 113 26.22 -13.76 14.54
C ILE A 113 27.13 -13.40 15.72
N ASP A 114 27.70 -12.21 15.69
CA ASP A 114 28.43 -11.64 16.82
C ASP A 114 27.50 -10.71 17.61
N LEU A 115 27.36 -10.96 18.89
CA LEU A 115 26.58 -10.15 19.83
C LEU A 115 27.53 -9.46 20.78
N ASP A 116 27.52 -8.13 20.80
CA ASP A 116 28.30 -7.35 21.77
C ASP A 116 27.40 -7.01 22.95
N HIS A 117 27.67 -7.60 24.11
CA HIS A 117 26.90 -7.42 25.33
C HIS A 117 27.85 -7.21 26.51
N ALA A 118 27.68 -6.09 27.24
CA ALA A 118 28.48 -5.78 28.43
C ALA A 118 30.01 -5.81 28.20
N GLY A 119 30.47 -5.39 27.02
CA GLY A 119 31.90 -5.34 26.66
C GLY A 119 32.51 -6.68 26.21
N MET A 120 31.71 -7.75 26.11
CA MET A 120 32.11 -9.05 25.54
C MET A 120 31.41 -9.30 24.21
N THR A 121 32.11 -9.95 23.27
CA THR A 121 31.56 -10.39 21.99
C THR A 121 31.27 -11.89 22.03
N VAL A 122 30.01 -12.28 21.85
CA VAL A 122 29.58 -13.68 21.74
C VAL A 122 29.34 -14.01 20.27
N THR A 123 30.14 -14.92 19.71
CA THR A 123 30.00 -15.37 18.31
C THR A 123 29.25 -16.69 18.23
N LEU A 124 28.19 -16.70 17.43
CA LEU A 124 27.36 -17.87 17.13
C LEU A 124 27.54 -18.26 15.67
N THR A 125 27.63 -19.55 15.39
CA THR A 125 27.67 -20.08 14.02
C THR A 125 26.51 -21.04 13.81
N HIS A 126 25.70 -20.80 12.80
CA HIS A 126 24.52 -21.60 12.48
C HIS A 126 24.52 -22.02 11.00
N ASP A 127 24.43 -23.32 10.73
CA ASP A 127 24.23 -23.85 9.38
C ASP A 127 22.75 -23.74 8.99
N LEU A 128 22.44 -22.75 8.15
CA LEU A 128 21.08 -22.49 7.68
C LEU A 128 20.50 -23.62 6.81
N ARG A 129 21.32 -24.58 6.33
CA ARG A 129 20.93 -25.68 5.43
C ARG A 129 20.00 -25.22 4.30
N MET A 130 20.38 -24.12 3.64
CA MET A 130 19.51 -23.45 2.66
C MET A 130 19.27 -24.28 1.40
N ALA A 131 20.33 -24.87 0.82
CA ALA A 131 20.24 -25.61 -0.44
C ALA A 131 19.19 -26.75 -0.44
N PRO A 132 19.07 -27.60 0.60
CA PRO A 132 17.98 -28.57 0.72
C PRO A 132 16.58 -27.94 0.74
N ALA A 133 16.37 -26.89 1.55
CA ALA A 133 15.07 -26.25 1.72
C ALA A 133 14.61 -25.55 0.42
N VAL A 134 15.53 -24.91 -0.28
CA VAL A 134 15.30 -24.29 -1.60
C VAL A 134 14.97 -25.33 -2.66
N ARG A 135 15.68 -26.47 -2.68
CA ARG A 135 15.37 -27.58 -3.61
C ARG A 135 13.96 -28.11 -3.41
N HIS A 136 13.53 -28.28 -2.16
CA HIS A 136 12.17 -28.73 -1.84
C HIS A 136 11.10 -27.71 -2.24
N ALA A 137 11.31 -26.43 -1.91
CA ALA A 137 10.41 -25.35 -2.28
C ALA A 137 10.28 -25.21 -3.80
N ASN A 138 11.38 -25.32 -4.55
CA ASN A 138 11.38 -25.30 -6.02
C ASN A 138 10.57 -26.45 -6.65
N ARG A 139 10.62 -27.65 -6.06
CA ARG A 139 9.80 -28.79 -6.51
C ARG A 139 8.32 -28.51 -6.31
N ARG A 140 7.94 -27.96 -5.14
CA ARG A 140 6.54 -27.56 -4.86
C ARG A 140 6.06 -26.46 -5.80
N LEU A 141 6.88 -25.43 -6.02
CA LEU A 141 6.56 -24.31 -6.93
C LEU A 141 6.41 -24.75 -8.37
N THR A 142 7.17 -25.74 -8.82
CA THR A 142 7.00 -26.28 -10.19
C THR A 142 5.60 -26.90 -10.37
N ARG A 143 5.09 -27.59 -9.35
CA ARG A 143 3.72 -28.14 -9.37
C ARG A 143 2.66 -27.03 -9.29
N ALA A 144 2.87 -26.04 -8.41
CA ALA A 144 1.98 -24.88 -8.29
C ALA A 144 1.91 -24.08 -9.60
N PHE A 145 3.04 -23.82 -10.24
CA PHE A 145 3.11 -23.15 -11.53
C PHE A 145 2.31 -23.88 -12.61
N LEU A 146 2.43 -25.21 -12.71
CA LEU A 146 1.64 -25.98 -13.67
C LEU A 146 0.14 -25.90 -13.37
N ARG A 147 -0.25 -26.05 -12.10
CA ARG A 147 -1.65 -25.92 -11.67
C ARG A 147 -2.23 -24.55 -12.03
N ASP A 148 -1.45 -23.48 -11.89
CA ASP A 148 -1.92 -22.12 -12.13
C ASP A 148 -1.88 -21.74 -13.62
N VAL A 149 -0.97 -22.31 -14.42
CA VAL A 149 -0.85 -22.05 -15.87
C VAL A 149 -1.83 -22.87 -16.71
N ILE A 150 -2.09 -24.13 -16.37
CA ILE A 150 -2.94 -25.03 -17.18
C ILE A 150 -4.32 -24.40 -17.50
N PRO A 151 -5.06 -23.82 -16.53
CA PRO A 151 -6.33 -23.16 -16.80
C PRO A 151 -6.23 -21.96 -17.74
N LEU A 152 -5.05 -21.35 -17.86
CA LEU A 152 -4.81 -20.19 -18.72
C LEU A 152 -4.48 -20.56 -20.16
N VAL A 153 -4.10 -21.81 -20.45
CA VAL A 153 -3.68 -22.24 -21.79
C VAL A 153 -4.75 -21.95 -22.87
N PRO A 154 -6.05 -22.24 -22.68
CA PRO A 154 -7.06 -21.92 -23.68
C PRO A 154 -7.19 -20.42 -23.95
N ARG A 155 -6.98 -19.59 -22.92
CA ARG A 155 -7.00 -18.12 -23.05
C ARG A 155 -5.76 -17.60 -23.75
N ILE A 156 -4.59 -18.14 -23.42
CA ILE A 156 -3.31 -17.81 -24.09
C ILE A 156 -3.39 -18.13 -25.57
N LEU A 157 -3.89 -19.31 -25.94
CA LEU A 157 -4.05 -19.70 -27.35
C LEU A 157 -5.04 -18.78 -28.09
N ARG A 158 -6.21 -18.48 -27.48
CA ARG A 158 -7.18 -17.55 -28.07
C ARG A 158 -6.63 -16.13 -28.22
N GLY A 159 -5.95 -15.60 -27.21
CA GLY A 159 -5.37 -14.26 -27.25
C GLY A 159 -4.24 -14.16 -28.27
N LEU A 160 -3.40 -15.19 -28.40
CA LEU A 160 -2.37 -15.25 -29.45
C LEU A 160 -2.97 -15.31 -30.86
N LEU A 161 -4.09 -16.03 -31.05
CA LEU A 161 -4.80 -16.07 -32.34
C LEU A 161 -5.46 -14.73 -32.69
N ARG A 162 -5.92 -13.98 -31.68
CA ARG A 162 -6.61 -12.69 -31.86
C ARG A 162 -5.68 -11.47 -31.77
N ASN A 163 -4.37 -11.67 -31.57
CA ASN A 163 -3.42 -10.61 -31.24
C ASN A 163 -3.92 -9.69 -30.12
N ASP A 164 -4.52 -10.29 -29.08
CA ASP A 164 -5.06 -9.58 -27.93
C ASP A 164 -3.91 -8.84 -27.19
N PRO A 165 -3.91 -7.49 -27.19
CA PRO A 165 -2.86 -6.70 -26.55
C PRO A 165 -2.87 -6.84 -25.03
N ASP A 166 -4.00 -7.23 -24.43
CA ASP A 166 -4.18 -7.38 -22.98
C ASP A 166 -3.75 -8.75 -22.45
N LEU A 167 -3.48 -9.72 -23.33
CA LEU A 167 -3.13 -11.08 -22.93
C LEU A 167 -1.93 -11.14 -21.94
N PRO A 168 -0.81 -10.41 -22.13
CA PRO A 168 0.30 -10.44 -21.19
C PRO A 168 -0.08 -9.97 -19.78
N ARG A 169 -0.88 -8.90 -19.68
CA ARG A 169 -1.40 -8.33 -18.43
C ARG A 169 -2.27 -9.35 -17.71
N GLN A 170 -3.24 -9.89 -18.43
CA GLN A 170 -4.14 -10.94 -17.99
C GLN A 170 -3.40 -12.19 -17.45
N VAL A 171 -2.33 -12.63 -18.12
CA VAL A 171 -1.52 -13.78 -17.68
C VAL A 171 -0.71 -13.45 -16.42
N LYS A 172 -0.09 -12.26 -16.35
CA LYS A 172 0.63 -11.82 -15.14
C LYS A 172 -0.29 -11.71 -13.93
N ALA A 173 -1.50 -11.15 -14.12
CA ALA A 173 -2.52 -11.07 -13.09
C ALA A 173 -2.91 -12.44 -12.53
N ALA A 174 -3.23 -13.38 -13.42
CA ALA A 174 -3.65 -14.72 -13.03
C ALA A 174 -2.53 -15.53 -12.33
N LEU A 175 -1.27 -15.30 -12.73
CA LEU A 175 -0.10 -15.93 -12.13
C LEU A 175 0.48 -15.16 -10.94
N ARG A 176 -0.16 -14.04 -10.54
CA ARG A 176 0.27 -13.17 -9.44
C ARG A 176 1.73 -12.75 -9.60
N LEU A 177 2.09 -12.31 -10.80
CA LEU A 177 3.44 -11.88 -11.18
C LEU A 177 3.52 -10.36 -11.09
N GLY A 178 4.09 -9.84 -10.00
CA GLY A 178 4.22 -8.41 -9.72
C GLY A 178 4.36 -8.15 -8.21
N PRO A 179 4.41 -6.87 -7.78
CA PRO A 179 4.25 -6.53 -6.37
C PRO A 179 2.94 -7.14 -5.85
N ALA A 180 2.91 -7.51 -4.57
CA ALA A 180 1.78 -8.23 -3.96
C ALA A 180 0.43 -7.60 -4.36
N GLN A 181 -0.53 -8.45 -4.74
CA GLN A 181 -1.91 -8.06 -5.05
C GLN A 181 -2.68 -7.73 -3.76
N ASP A 182 -2.08 -6.89 -2.93
CA ASP A 182 -2.69 -6.39 -1.71
C ASP A 182 -3.64 -5.25 -2.11
N GLY A 183 -4.87 -5.28 -1.58
CA GLY A 183 -5.88 -4.24 -1.80
C GLY A 183 -7.20 -4.73 -2.42
N GLY A 184 -8.30 -4.12 -2.00
CA GLY A 184 -9.64 -4.39 -2.53
C GLY A 184 -9.82 -3.85 -3.96
N VAL A 185 -10.88 -4.29 -4.64
CA VAL A 185 -11.28 -3.75 -5.96
C VAL A 185 -12.33 -2.69 -5.73
N LEU A 186 -12.16 -1.53 -6.37
CA LEU A 186 -13.14 -0.45 -6.33
C LEU A 186 -14.46 -0.92 -6.95
N ASP A 187 -15.53 -0.75 -6.18
CA ASP A 187 -16.90 -1.03 -6.62
C ASP A 187 -17.59 0.29 -6.97
N PRO A 188 -17.85 0.57 -8.26
CA PRO A 188 -18.48 1.81 -8.70
C PRO A 188 -19.92 1.98 -8.19
N ARG A 189 -20.58 0.90 -7.75
CA ARG A 189 -21.96 0.97 -7.21
C ARG A 189 -22.05 1.78 -5.91
N PHE A 190 -20.93 2.00 -5.23
CA PHE A 190 -20.91 2.89 -4.07
C PHE A 190 -20.94 4.36 -4.46
N LEU A 191 -20.52 4.74 -5.66
CA LEU A 191 -20.23 6.13 -5.99
C LEU A 191 -21.43 6.81 -6.67
N GLN A 192 -21.66 8.07 -6.32
CA GLN A 192 -22.65 8.91 -7.00
C GLN A 192 -22.24 9.17 -8.46
N GLY A 193 -23.21 9.19 -9.38
CA GLY A 193 -22.97 9.59 -10.77
C GLY A 193 -22.74 11.10 -10.89
N ALA A 194 -21.89 11.53 -11.84
CA ALA A 194 -21.49 12.93 -12.02
C ALA A 194 -22.65 13.93 -12.27
N ASP A 195 -23.80 13.44 -12.73
CA ASP A 195 -24.98 14.26 -13.08
C ASP A 195 -26.10 14.26 -12.02
N MET A 196 -25.92 13.58 -10.89
CA MET A 196 -26.92 13.51 -9.83
C MET A 196 -26.62 14.54 -8.75
N ALA A 197 -27.39 15.63 -8.70
CA ALA A 197 -27.39 16.52 -7.55
C ALA A 197 -27.70 15.72 -6.27
N PRO A 198 -27.12 16.07 -5.10
CA PRO A 198 -27.43 15.42 -3.84
C PRO A 198 -28.85 15.78 -3.42
N ALA A 199 -29.83 15.05 -3.95
CA ALA A 199 -31.20 15.08 -3.47
C ALA A 199 -31.33 13.89 -2.51
N CYS A 200 -31.27 14.17 -1.21
CA CYS A 200 -31.90 13.29 -0.25
C CYS A 200 -33.34 13.80 -0.11
N PRO A 201 -34.36 13.14 -0.68
CA PRO A 201 -35.71 13.41 -0.21
C PRO A 201 -35.73 13.04 1.27
N ALA A 202 -36.23 13.94 2.13
CA ALA A 202 -36.57 13.54 3.48
C ALA A 202 -37.53 12.33 3.39
N PRO A 203 -37.33 11.27 4.19
CA PRO A 203 -38.27 10.14 4.18
C PRO A 203 -39.68 10.66 4.45
N SER A 204 -40.64 10.23 3.64
CA SER A 204 -42.04 10.67 3.70
C SER A 204 -42.74 10.32 5.02
N ASP A 205 -42.15 9.43 5.82
CA ASP A 205 -42.54 9.13 7.21
C ASP A 205 -41.29 8.65 8.00
N PRO A 206 -40.66 9.49 8.83
CA PRO A 206 -39.42 9.14 9.52
C PRO A 206 -39.71 8.24 10.72
N THR A 207 -39.26 6.98 10.68
CA THR A 207 -39.28 6.07 11.83
C THR A 207 -38.53 6.69 13.01
N PRO A 208 -39.19 6.94 14.16
CA PRO A 208 -38.50 7.52 15.31
C PRO A 208 -37.44 6.58 15.88
N VAL A 209 -36.44 7.12 16.56
CA VAL A 209 -35.33 6.36 17.17
C VAL A 209 -35.21 6.62 18.66
N THR A 210 -34.66 5.66 19.40
CA THR A 210 -34.21 5.89 20.78
C THR A 210 -32.69 5.87 20.84
N ILE A 211 -32.06 6.94 21.31
CA ILE A 211 -30.62 7.04 21.51
C ILE A 211 -30.34 6.68 22.97
N LEU A 212 -29.40 5.76 23.17
CA LEU A 212 -28.94 5.32 24.47
C LEU A 212 -27.51 5.83 24.71
N LEU A 213 -27.36 6.71 25.69
CA LEU A 213 -26.10 7.37 26.02
C LEU A 213 -25.63 6.96 27.43
N PRO A 214 -24.85 5.88 27.56
CA PRO A 214 -24.19 5.56 28.82
C PRO A 214 -23.06 6.57 29.11
N VAL A 215 -23.05 7.07 30.34
CA VAL A 215 -22.09 8.06 30.82
C VAL A 215 -21.40 7.51 32.07
N HIS A 216 -20.10 7.26 31.97
CA HIS A 216 -19.23 6.98 33.10
C HIS A 216 -17.94 7.75 32.91
N ASN A 217 -17.75 8.85 33.64
CA ASN A 217 -16.53 9.69 33.58
C ASN A 217 -16.16 10.16 32.16
N ALA A 218 -16.67 11.31 31.70
CA ALA A 218 -16.28 11.90 30.42
C ALA A 218 -16.65 13.40 30.35
N MET A 219 -16.46 14.15 31.44
CA MET A 219 -16.96 15.52 31.55
C MET A 219 -16.44 16.45 30.43
N ASP A 220 -15.24 16.19 29.91
CA ASP A 220 -14.63 17.02 28.87
C ASP A 220 -15.24 16.80 27.47
N LEU A 221 -15.89 15.64 27.23
CA LEU A 221 -16.51 15.30 25.94
C LEU A 221 -18.04 15.36 25.99
N LEU A 222 -18.63 15.11 27.16
CA LEU A 222 -20.07 15.00 27.38
C LEU A 222 -20.89 16.20 26.88
N PRO A 223 -20.52 17.47 27.16
CA PRO A 223 -21.27 18.62 26.67
C PRO A 223 -21.35 18.68 25.14
N GLU A 224 -20.24 18.40 24.47
CA GLU A 224 -20.17 18.43 23.00
C GLU A 224 -20.93 17.25 22.39
N ALA A 225 -20.81 16.04 22.94
CA ALA A 225 -21.55 14.87 22.48
C ALA A 225 -23.07 15.11 22.54
N ILE A 226 -23.57 15.65 23.66
CA ILE A 226 -25.00 16.00 23.81
C ILE A 226 -25.41 17.13 22.88
N SER A 227 -24.59 18.17 22.73
CA SER A 227 -24.85 19.28 21.80
C SER A 227 -25.03 18.77 20.37
N ARG A 228 -24.13 17.87 19.93
CA ARG A 228 -24.21 17.22 18.62
C ARG A 228 -25.45 16.35 18.47
N ILE A 229 -25.83 15.55 19.47
CA ILE A 229 -27.07 14.77 19.42
C ILE A 229 -28.28 15.69 19.16
N ILE A 230 -28.37 16.82 19.86
CA ILE A 230 -29.50 17.75 19.70
C ILE A 230 -29.47 18.41 18.30
N ALA A 231 -28.30 18.89 17.89
CA ALA A 231 -28.16 19.69 16.66
C ALA A 231 -28.16 18.86 15.37
N HIS A 232 -27.65 17.63 15.42
CA HIS A 232 -27.33 16.84 14.23
C HIS A 232 -28.28 15.67 13.96
N THR A 233 -29.14 15.30 14.91
CA THR A 233 -30.08 14.19 14.73
C THR A 233 -31.28 14.63 13.90
N ASP A 234 -31.47 13.98 12.76
CA ASP A 234 -32.43 14.34 11.71
C ASP A 234 -33.73 13.53 11.71
N LEU A 235 -33.91 12.63 12.67
CA LEU A 235 -35.12 11.84 12.88
C LEU A 235 -35.82 12.27 14.17
N PRO A 236 -37.13 12.01 14.35
CA PRO A 236 -37.75 12.11 15.67
C PRO A 236 -37.03 11.19 16.66
N TRP A 237 -36.56 11.74 17.78
CA TRP A 237 -35.69 11.01 18.70
C TRP A 237 -36.15 11.09 20.15
N HIS A 238 -35.80 10.05 20.91
CA HIS A 238 -35.88 9.98 22.37
C HIS A 238 -34.50 9.66 22.91
N LEU A 239 -34.01 10.44 23.88
CA LEU A 239 -32.70 10.22 24.48
C LEU A 239 -32.86 9.62 25.88
N ILE A 240 -32.22 8.48 26.11
CA ILE A 240 -32.06 7.89 27.44
C ILE A 240 -30.58 8.07 27.83
N VAL A 241 -30.33 8.91 28.82
CA VAL A 241 -29.00 9.08 29.40
C VAL A 241 -28.88 8.20 30.64
N ILE A 242 -27.82 7.42 30.74
CA ILE A 242 -27.56 6.53 31.88
C ILE A 242 -26.29 6.99 32.58
N GLU A 243 -26.44 7.62 33.74
CA GLU A 243 -25.32 7.99 34.60
C GLU A 243 -24.92 6.77 35.44
N ASP A 244 -23.78 6.17 35.11
CA ASP A 244 -23.33 4.89 35.68
C ASP A 244 -22.32 5.07 36.81
N GLY A 245 -22.73 5.77 37.88
CA GLY A 245 -21.91 5.93 39.08
C GLY A 245 -20.54 6.56 38.82
N SER A 246 -20.50 7.65 38.04
CA SER A 246 -19.29 8.41 37.72
C SER A 246 -18.58 8.87 38.98
N THR A 247 -17.26 8.76 38.98
CA THR A 247 -16.40 9.23 40.08
C THR A 247 -16.11 10.73 39.99
N ASP A 248 -16.25 11.34 38.81
CA ASP A 248 -16.17 12.80 38.65
C ASP A 248 -17.41 13.47 39.27
N PRO A 249 -17.26 14.26 40.35
CA PRO A 249 -18.39 14.85 41.07
C PRO A 249 -19.15 15.90 40.25
N ARG A 250 -18.62 16.32 39.09
CA ARG A 250 -19.25 17.30 38.21
C ARG A 250 -20.36 16.70 37.36
N ILE A 251 -20.27 15.41 37.00
CA ILE A 251 -21.12 14.80 35.96
C ILE A 251 -22.59 14.74 36.37
N ARG A 252 -22.90 14.16 37.53
CA ARG A 252 -24.29 13.96 37.96
C ARG A 252 -25.03 15.30 38.15
N PRO A 253 -24.50 16.30 38.88
CA PRO A 253 -25.16 17.61 38.96
C PRO A 253 -25.34 18.29 37.60
N TRP A 254 -24.36 18.15 36.71
CA TRP A 254 -24.44 18.71 35.37
C TRP A 254 -25.55 18.06 34.54
N LEU A 255 -25.65 16.72 34.54
CA LEU A 255 -26.70 15.98 33.85
C LEU A 255 -28.09 16.33 34.38
N GLN A 256 -28.27 16.37 35.71
CA GLN A 256 -29.55 16.76 36.33
C GLN A 256 -29.97 18.16 35.91
N GLY A 257 -29.03 19.12 35.93
CA GLY A 257 -29.27 20.50 35.50
C GLY A 257 -29.62 20.58 34.02
N TRP A 258 -28.86 19.89 33.16
CA TRP A 258 -29.09 19.86 31.72
C TRP A 258 -30.45 19.23 31.36
N VAL A 259 -30.81 18.10 31.96
CA VAL A 259 -32.11 17.44 31.72
C VAL A 259 -33.26 18.33 32.19
N ALA A 260 -33.14 18.96 33.36
CA ALA A 260 -34.17 19.87 33.87
C ALA A 260 -34.44 21.05 32.91
N GLN A 261 -33.40 21.56 32.26
CA GLN A 261 -33.48 22.66 31.29
C GLN A 261 -34.05 22.22 29.93
N ASN A 262 -33.78 20.98 29.49
CA ASN A 262 -34.06 20.55 28.12
C ASN A 262 -35.30 19.64 27.97
N ARG A 263 -35.79 19.02 29.05
CA ARG A 263 -36.95 18.11 29.02
C ARG A 263 -38.26 18.73 28.53
N ALA A 264 -38.38 20.06 28.53
CA ALA A 264 -39.55 20.76 28.02
C ALA A 264 -39.55 20.85 26.48
N ALA A 265 -38.37 20.88 25.87
CA ALA A 265 -38.19 20.99 24.42
C ALA A 265 -37.93 19.64 23.75
N HIS A 266 -37.43 18.65 24.50
CA HIS A 266 -36.99 17.36 23.98
C HIS A 266 -37.46 16.18 24.82
N SER A 267 -37.64 15.03 24.18
CA SER A 267 -37.99 13.77 24.83
C SER A 267 -36.73 13.13 25.44
N ILE A 268 -36.47 13.40 26.73
CA ILE A 268 -35.26 12.96 27.45
C ILE A 268 -35.63 12.21 28.74
N GLU A 269 -34.98 11.08 28.99
CA GLU A 269 -35.02 10.32 30.24
C GLU A 269 -33.61 10.19 30.84
N LEU A 270 -33.48 10.41 32.15
CA LEU A 270 -32.23 10.22 32.90
C LEU A 270 -32.41 9.03 33.85
N ILE A 271 -31.48 8.08 33.76
CA ILE A 271 -31.36 6.95 34.66
C ILE A 271 -30.07 7.13 35.46
N GLU A 272 -30.16 7.12 36.79
CA GLU A 272 -29.01 7.30 37.68
C GLU A 272 -28.76 6.01 38.46
N ASN A 273 -27.66 5.33 38.18
CA ASN A 273 -27.26 4.17 38.96
C ASN A 273 -26.63 4.65 40.28
N PRO A 274 -26.92 3.97 41.42
CA PRO A 274 -26.33 4.35 42.71
C PRO A 274 -24.82 4.10 42.77
N GLU A 275 -24.34 3.12 42.00
CA GLU A 275 -22.94 2.72 41.89
C GLU A 275 -22.62 2.37 40.42
N ASN A 276 -21.35 2.20 40.08
CA ASN A 276 -20.93 1.78 38.74
C ASN A 276 -21.29 0.30 38.52
N LEU A 277 -22.34 0.06 37.73
CA LEU A 277 -22.83 -1.29 37.38
C LEU A 277 -22.04 -1.90 36.21
N GLY A 278 -21.26 -1.10 35.51
CA GLY A 278 -20.54 -1.49 34.31
C GLY A 278 -21.40 -1.39 33.05
N PHE A 279 -20.73 -1.31 31.90
CA PHE A 279 -21.34 -1.01 30.61
C PHE A 279 -22.53 -1.94 30.27
N VAL A 280 -22.36 -3.26 30.43
CA VAL A 280 -23.38 -4.24 30.04
C VAL A 280 -24.66 -4.08 30.87
N ALA A 281 -24.54 -3.96 32.19
CA ALA A 281 -25.70 -3.84 33.08
C ALA A 281 -26.45 -2.52 32.85
N SER A 282 -25.71 -1.42 32.72
CA SER A 282 -26.24 -0.09 32.43
C SER A 282 -26.95 -0.05 31.09
N VAL A 283 -26.31 -0.53 30.03
CA VAL A 283 -26.91 -0.59 28.69
C VAL A 283 -28.15 -1.48 28.69
N ASN A 284 -28.14 -2.63 29.38
CA ASN A 284 -29.31 -3.51 29.45
C ASN A 284 -30.52 -2.87 30.16
N LEU A 285 -30.30 -2.10 31.23
CA LEU A 285 -31.35 -1.31 31.87
C LEU A 285 -31.96 -0.31 30.88
N GLY A 286 -31.09 0.35 30.11
CA GLY A 286 -31.46 1.22 29.01
C GLY A 286 -32.28 0.56 27.91
N LEU A 287 -31.80 -0.57 27.40
CA LEU A 287 -32.46 -1.36 26.35
C LEU A 287 -33.86 -1.82 26.79
N ALA A 288 -34.00 -2.29 28.03
CA ALA A 288 -35.30 -2.68 28.60
C ALA A 288 -36.29 -1.50 28.66
N ARG A 289 -35.77 -0.28 28.88
CA ARG A 289 -36.57 0.94 28.89
C ARG A 289 -36.96 1.39 27.49
N ALA A 290 -36.01 1.34 26.56
CA ALA A 290 -36.18 1.69 25.15
C ALA A 290 -37.16 0.75 24.43
N GLY A 291 -37.10 -0.56 24.72
CA GLY A 291 -37.94 -1.58 24.08
C GLY A 291 -39.44 -1.34 24.21
N ARG A 292 -39.89 -0.58 25.23
CA ARG A 292 -41.29 -0.19 25.41
C ARG A 292 -41.85 0.68 24.28
N ARG A 293 -40.99 1.29 23.46
CA ARG A 293 -41.38 2.18 22.37
C ARG A 293 -41.48 1.47 21.01
N GLY A 294 -40.93 0.26 20.87
CA GLY A 294 -40.95 -0.49 19.59
C GLY A 294 -40.15 0.17 18.46
N HIS A 295 -39.26 1.10 18.78
CA HIS A 295 -38.44 1.85 17.83
C HIS A 295 -37.02 1.30 17.79
N PRO A 296 -36.27 1.46 16.68
CA PRO A 296 -34.84 1.18 16.65
C PRO A 296 -34.09 1.90 17.77
N VAL A 297 -33.10 1.22 18.34
CA VAL A 297 -32.28 1.78 19.43
C VAL A 297 -30.87 2.00 18.93
N ILE A 298 -30.29 3.16 19.19
CA ILE A 298 -28.91 3.49 18.85
C ILE A 298 -28.10 3.54 20.13
N LEU A 299 -27.13 2.64 20.27
CA LEU A 299 -26.09 2.74 21.27
C LEU A 299 -25.09 3.79 20.82
N LEU A 300 -24.81 4.79 21.66
CA LEU A 300 -23.88 5.87 21.36
C LEU A 300 -23.04 6.18 22.58
N ASN A 301 -21.73 5.97 22.48
CA ASN A 301 -20.81 6.32 23.57
C ASN A 301 -20.66 7.83 23.72
N THR A 302 -20.27 8.28 24.92
CA THR A 302 -20.09 9.71 25.23
C THR A 302 -18.94 10.37 24.47
N ASP A 303 -18.04 9.57 23.90
CA ASP A 303 -16.88 9.99 23.10
C ASP A 303 -17.09 9.80 21.58
N ALA A 304 -18.32 9.50 21.15
CA ALA A 304 -18.70 9.37 19.75
C ALA A 304 -19.34 10.68 19.24
N PHE A 305 -18.63 11.41 18.39
CA PHE A 305 -19.09 12.68 17.83
C PHE A 305 -19.79 12.46 16.49
N VAL A 306 -21.11 12.59 16.53
CA VAL A 306 -21.98 12.37 15.37
C VAL A 306 -21.99 13.58 14.42
N PRO A 307 -21.94 13.38 13.09
CA PRO A 307 -22.04 14.45 12.10
C PRO A 307 -23.50 14.82 11.81
N ALA A 308 -23.74 15.90 11.06
CA ALA A 308 -25.09 16.32 10.66
C ALA A 308 -25.84 15.25 9.84
N GLY A 309 -27.09 14.96 10.22
CA GLY A 309 -27.96 14.00 9.51
C GLY A 309 -27.47 12.56 9.56
N TRP A 310 -26.96 12.14 10.72
CA TRP A 310 -26.36 10.82 10.93
C TRP A 310 -27.40 9.72 11.19
N ALA A 311 -28.50 10.03 11.89
CA ALA A 311 -29.40 9.01 12.42
C ALA A 311 -30.20 8.32 11.32
N SER A 312 -30.66 9.07 10.30
CA SER A 312 -31.32 8.48 9.14
C SER A 312 -30.40 7.56 8.33
N ARG A 313 -29.14 7.95 8.13
CA ARG A 313 -28.12 7.15 7.43
C ARG A 313 -27.79 5.87 8.20
N LEU A 314 -27.56 5.97 9.51
CA LEU A 314 -27.25 4.82 10.34
C LEU A 314 -28.40 3.80 10.40
N THR A 315 -29.65 4.27 10.42
CA THR A 315 -30.82 3.39 10.55
C THR A 315 -31.42 2.93 9.22
N ALA A 316 -31.02 3.52 8.08
CA ALA A 316 -31.54 3.15 6.77
C ALA A 316 -31.45 1.63 6.46
N PRO A 317 -30.33 0.92 6.77
CA PRO A 317 -30.26 -0.52 6.52
C PRO A 317 -31.21 -1.37 7.39
N LEU A 318 -31.69 -0.85 8.53
CA LEU A 318 -32.65 -1.55 9.40
C LEU A 318 -34.06 -1.67 8.80
N ARG A 319 -34.32 -1.00 7.66
CA ARG A 319 -35.56 -1.19 6.89
C ARG A 319 -35.68 -2.61 6.36
N ASP A 320 -34.56 -3.30 6.15
CA ASP A 320 -34.54 -4.72 5.87
C ASP A 320 -34.73 -5.49 7.20
N PRO A 321 -35.83 -6.25 7.36
CA PRO A 321 -36.14 -6.93 8.61
C PRO A 321 -35.12 -8.01 8.98
N MET A 322 -34.26 -8.43 8.03
CA MET A 322 -33.17 -9.37 8.30
C MET A 322 -31.94 -8.70 8.90
N VAL A 323 -31.85 -7.36 8.92
CA VAL A 323 -30.72 -6.64 9.51
C VAL A 323 -30.99 -6.39 11.00
N ALA A 324 -30.14 -6.97 11.84
CA ALA A 324 -30.22 -6.83 13.29
C ALA A 324 -29.45 -5.61 13.79
N SER A 325 -28.30 -5.29 13.19
CA SER A 325 -27.50 -4.13 13.56
C SER A 325 -26.83 -3.42 12.39
N VAL A 326 -26.50 -2.14 12.62
CA VAL A 326 -25.72 -1.29 11.70
C VAL A 326 -24.64 -0.54 12.47
N THR A 327 -23.42 -0.49 11.92
CA THR A 327 -22.29 0.26 12.47
C THR A 327 -21.72 1.22 11.42
N PRO A 328 -21.42 2.49 11.76
CA PRO A 328 -20.81 3.43 10.83
C PRO A 328 -19.30 3.21 10.72
N MET A 329 -18.68 3.89 9.75
CA MET A 329 -17.22 4.01 9.72
C MET A 329 -16.74 4.96 10.83
N SER A 330 -15.50 4.81 11.27
CA SER A 330 -14.89 5.66 12.30
C SER A 330 -13.38 5.68 12.21
N ASN A 331 -12.72 6.61 12.88
CA ASN A 331 -11.27 6.60 13.07
C ASN A 331 -10.78 5.52 14.02
N ASP A 332 -11.66 4.97 14.87
CA ASP A 332 -11.35 3.86 15.76
C ASP A 332 -12.57 2.93 15.95
N ALA A 333 -12.77 2.02 14.98
CA ALA A 333 -13.86 1.04 15.00
C ALA A 333 -13.47 -0.29 14.32
N GLU A 334 -12.27 -0.80 14.64
CA GLU A 334 -11.79 -2.10 14.18
C GLU A 334 -11.95 -2.31 12.65
N ILE A 335 -12.77 -3.28 12.22
CA ILE A 335 -13.02 -3.60 10.80
C ILE A 335 -13.74 -2.48 10.04
N PHE A 336 -14.36 -1.53 10.75
CA PHE A 336 -14.96 -0.32 10.19
C PHE A 336 -13.99 0.88 10.20
N GLY A 337 -12.79 0.73 10.75
CA GLY A 337 -11.78 1.78 10.94
C GLY A 337 -11.25 2.40 9.63
N ALA A 338 -11.33 3.72 9.48
CA ALA A 338 -10.80 4.48 8.36
C ALA A 338 -9.92 5.64 8.87
N PRO A 339 -8.81 6.00 8.19
CA PRO A 339 -8.42 5.62 6.83
C PRO A 339 -7.90 4.19 6.65
N LEU A 340 -7.35 3.57 7.69
CA LEU A 340 -6.75 2.25 7.63
C LEU A 340 -7.54 1.27 8.52
N ILE A 341 -7.92 0.12 7.93
CA ILE A 341 -8.69 -0.91 8.62
C ILE A 341 -7.92 -1.44 9.84
N CYS A 342 -8.62 -1.59 10.97
CA CYS A 342 -8.06 -2.03 12.24
C CYS A 342 -6.86 -1.19 12.75
N GLN A 343 -6.76 0.07 12.34
CA GLN A 343 -5.72 0.99 12.81
C GLN A 343 -6.36 2.28 13.34
N PRO A 344 -6.40 2.45 14.67
CA PRO A 344 -6.88 3.68 15.28
C PRO A 344 -6.10 4.88 14.76
N THR A 345 -6.82 5.94 14.38
CA THR A 345 -6.23 7.16 13.84
C THR A 345 -6.66 8.35 14.68
N ALA A 346 -5.69 9.15 15.14
CA ALA A 346 -5.98 10.40 15.83
C ALA A 346 -6.52 11.44 14.84
N LEU A 347 -7.59 12.13 15.22
CA LEU A 347 -8.21 13.20 14.44
C LEU A 347 -7.97 14.56 15.08
N ASP A 348 -7.80 15.58 14.24
CA ASP A 348 -7.80 16.97 14.69
C ASP A 348 -9.26 17.49 14.67
N ALA A 349 -9.54 18.56 15.41
CA ALA A 349 -10.88 19.13 15.47
C ALA A 349 -11.46 19.41 14.07
N GLY A 350 -12.65 18.87 13.82
CA GLY A 350 -13.38 19.01 12.55
C GLY A 350 -12.95 18.05 11.44
N ASP A 351 -11.93 17.19 11.65
CA ASP A 351 -11.56 16.16 10.68
C ASP A 351 -12.70 15.15 10.48
N GLY A 352 -13.36 14.70 11.56
CA GLY A 352 -14.49 13.76 11.48
C GLY A 352 -15.63 14.28 10.60
N ASP A 353 -16.04 15.53 10.82
CA ASP A 353 -17.09 16.19 10.04
C ASP A 353 -16.69 16.38 8.57
N ALA A 354 -15.41 16.69 8.28
CA ALA A 354 -14.92 16.83 6.92
C ALA A 354 -14.87 15.50 6.17
N ILE A 355 -14.49 14.42 6.85
CA ILE A 355 -14.51 13.06 6.30
C ILE A 355 -15.96 12.64 6.00
N ASP A 356 -16.89 12.86 6.93
CA ASP A 356 -18.31 12.54 6.72
C ASP A 356 -18.90 13.35 5.56
N ALA A 357 -18.63 14.65 5.49
CA ALA A 357 -19.09 15.50 4.40
C ALA A 357 -18.59 14.98 3.03
N ARG A 358 -17.35 14.48 2.97
CA ARG A 358 -16.81 13.86 1.76
C ARG A 358 -17.55 12.58 1.40
N LEU A 359 -17.79 11.68 2.37
CA LEU A 359 -18.53 10.45 2.14
C LEU A 359 -19.95 10.74 1.66
N ARG A 360 -20.65 11.66 2.32
CA ARG A 360 -22.00 12.09 1.94
C ARG A 360 -22.07 12.66 0.52
N ALA A 361 -21.02 13.32 0.05
CA ALA A 361 -20.94 13.90 -1.29
C ALA A 361 -20.59 12.88 -2.39
N GLN A 362 -19.95 11.76 -2.06
CA GLN A 362 -19.42 10.82 -3.05
C GLN A 362 -20.05 9.43 -3.00
N ILE A 363 -20.54 9.00 -1.84
CA ILE A 363 -21.20 7.70 -1.66
C ILE A 363 -22.69 7.86 -1.92
N THR A 364 -23.25 7.04 -2.80
CA THR A 364 -24.68 7.09 -3.11
C THR A 364 -25.51 6.57 -1.92
N PRO A 365 -26.67 7.17 -1.61
CA PRO A 365 -27.61 6.63 -0.63
C PRO A 365 -28.07 5.19 -0.96
N ASP A 366 -28.01 4.80 -2.24
CA ASP A 366 -28.35 3.47 -2.74
C ASP A 366 -27.14 2.50 -2.75
N ALA A 367 -26.08 2.83 -2.01
CA ALA A 367 -24.87 2.01 -1.97
C ALA A 367 -25.19 0.57 -1.54
N PRO A 368 -24.46 -0.44 -2.06
CA PRO A 368 -24.69 -1.83 -1.69
C PRO A 368 -24.59 -2.05 -0.18
N ALA A 369 -25.57 -2.76 0.40
CA ALA A 369 -25.51 -3.13 1.81
C ALA A 369 -24.35 -4.11 2.06
N ILE A 370 -23.48 -3.76 3.02
CA ILE A 370 -22.29 -4.57 3.34
C ILE A 370 -22.54 -5.40 4.58
N ALA A 371 -22.64 -6.72 4.39
CA ALA A 371 -22.75 -7.66 5.49
C ALA A 371 -21.44 -7.72 6.28
N ALA A 372 -21.52 -7.55 7.60
CA ALA A 372 -20.40 -7.57 8.52
C ALA A 372 -20.47 -8.79 9.46
N PRO A 373 -19.30 -9.31 9.90
CA PRO A 373 -19.24 -10.37 10.90
C PRO A 373 -19.59 -9.87 12.31
N THR A 374 -19.78 -8.58 12.55
CA THR A 374 -20.22 -8.03 13.84
C THR A 374 -20.56 -6.54 13.66
N GLY A 375 -21.18 -5.92 14.66
CA GLY A 375 -21.13 -4.48 14.89
C GLY A 375 -20.09 -4.11 15.95
N VAL A 376 -19.86 -2.81 16.15
CA VAL A 376 -18.97 -2.25 17.18
C VAL A 376 -19.77 -1.29 18.06
N GLY A 377 -19.70 -1.47 19.38
CA GLY A 377 -20.63 -0.85 20.35
C GLY A 377 -20.49 0.67 20.56
N PHE A 378 -19.46 1.34 20.03
CA PHE A 378 -19.25 2.78 20.22
C PHE A 378 -20.37 3.64 19.59
N CYS A 379 -20.89 3.18 18.45
CA CYS A 379 -22.02 3.74 17.73
C CYS A 379 -22.68 2.62 16.92
N MET A 380 -23.81 2.11 17.39
CA MET A 380 -24.45 0.93 16.81
C MET A 380 -25.97 1.05 16.85
N ALA A 381 -26.62 1.00 15.69
CA ALA A 381 -28.06 0.91 15.63
C ALA A 381 -28.52 -0.55 15.72
N LEU A 382 -29.60 -0.79 16.47
CA LEU A 382 -30.18 -2.08 16.77
C LEU A 382 -31.64 -2.09 16.34
N SER A 383 -32.04 -3.12 15.60
CA SER A 383 -33.43 -3.31 15.19
C SER A 383 -34.33 -3.61 16.39
N ALA A 384 -35.48 -2.94 16.47
CA ALA A 384 -36.48 -3.16 17.52
C ALA A 384 -36.95 -4.62 17.58
N GLY A 385 -37.28 -5.21 16.42
CA GLY A 385 -37.77 -6.59 16.35
C GLY A 385 -36.73 -7.63 16.77
N TRP A 386 -35.45 -7.38 16.46
CA TRP A 386 -34.37 -8.26 16.90
C TRP A 386 -34.04 -8.10 18.39
N LEU A 387 -34.13 -6.88 18.92
CA LEU A 387 -34.01 -6.63 20.37
C LEU A 387 -35.13 -7.32 21.15
N GLU A 388 -36.37 -7.25 20.69
CA GLU A 388 -37.50 -7.96 21.30
C GLU A 388 -37.27 -9.48 21.31
N ARG A 389 -36.76 -10.02 20.20
CA ARG A 389 -36.53 -11.46 20.04
C ARG A 389 -35.36 -12.00 20.85
N LEU A 390 -34.27 -11.24 20.97
CA LEU A 390 -32.98 -11.73 21.53
C LEU A 390 -32.69 -11.20 22.93
N GLY A 391 -33.42 -10.17 23.38
CA GLY A 391 -33.08 -9.42 24.58
C GLY A 391 -31.80 -8.61 24.43
N GLY A 392 -31.27 -8.18 25.58
CA GLY A 392 -30.06 -7.39 25.67
C GLY A 392 -28.76 -8.21 25.57
N PHE A 393 -27.70 -7.61 26.09
CA PHE A 393 -26.35 -8.14 26.16
C PHE A 393 -26.18 -9.16 27.28
N ASP A 394 -25.27 -10.11 27.09
CA ASP A 394 -25.01 -11.18 28.07
C ASP A 394 -24.19 -10.64 29.25
N ALA A 395 -24.69 -10.85 30.47
CA ALA A 395 -24.05 -10.38 31.70
C ALA A 395 -22.69 -11.05 31.98
N GLU A 396 -22.33 -12.17 31.32
CA GLU A 396 -20.99 -12.77 31.46
C GLU A 396 -19.86 -11.79 31.06
N PHE A 397 -20.14 -10.82 30.18
CA PHE A 397 -19.17 -9.80 29.76
C PHE A 397 -18.95 -8.68 30.79
N GLY A 398 -19.72 -8.65 31.88
CA GLY A 398 -19.49 -7.75 33.02
C GLY A 398 -19.35 -6.27 32.63
N ARG A 399 -18.11 -5.74 32.66
CA ARG A 399 -17.81 -4.33 32.38
C ARG A 399 -17.66 -4.02 30.88
N GLY A 400 -17.86 -4.99 29.99
CA GLY A 400 -17.89 -4.82 28.53
C GLY A 400 -16.78 -5.58 27.81
N TYR A 401 -16.62 -5.27 26.53
CA TYR A 401 -15.74 -5.91 25.53
C TYR A 401 -16.22 -7.31 25.10
N GLY A 402 -16.91 -7.38 23.96
CA GLY A 402 -17.35 -8.63 23.33
C GLY A 402 -18.86 -8.91 23.48
N GLU A 403 -19.57 -8.14 24.29
CA GLU A 403 -21.02 -8.26 24.46
C GLU A 403 -21.81 -7.99 23.17
N GLU A 404 -21.35 -7.02 22.38
CA GLU A 404 -21.93 -6.68 21.08
C GLU A 404 -21.61 -7.76 20.04
N VAL A 405 -20.41 -8.37 20.14
CA VAL A 405 -20.02 -9.49 19.31
C VAL A 405 -20.92 -10.69 19.60
N ASP A 406 -21.11 -11.04 20.88
CA ASP A 406 -22.00 -12.11 21.31
C ASP A 406 -23.44 -11.88 20.81
N TRP A 407 -23.99 -10.68 21.03
CA TRP A 407 -25.33 -10.33 20.55
C TRP A 407 -25.43 -10.48 19.03
N CYS A 408 -24.42 -10.00 18.29
CA CYS A 408 -24.36 -10.17 16.85
C CYS A 408 -24.31 -11.65 16.43
N ARG A 409 -23.54 -12.48 17.13
CA ARG A 409 -23.44 -13.91 16.81
C ARG A 409 -24.73 -14.66 17.14
N ARG A 410 -25.41 -14.33 18.25
CA ARG A 410 -26.74 -14.87 18.58
C ARG A 410 -27.77 -14.49 17.50
N ALA A 411 -27.78 -13.24 17.07
CA ALA A 411 -28.66 -12.79 15.99
C ALA A 411 -28.37 -13.52 14.66
N ALA A 412 -27.09 -13.65 14.30
CA ALA A 412 -26.68 -14.35 13.08
C ALA A 412 -27.05 -15.84 13.10
N ALA A 413 -26.90 -16.52 14.25
CA ALA A 413 -27.34 -17.90 14.44
C ALA A 413 -28.87 -18.05 14.28
N ALA A 414 -29.63 -16.98 14.54
CA ALA A 414 -31.07 -16.90 14.35
C ALA A 414 -31.50 -16.42 12.94
N GLY A 415 -30.54 -16.24 12.02
CA GLY A 415 -30.75 -15.88 10.62
C GLY A 415 -30.51 -14.40 10.29
N ALA A 416 -30.20 -13.54 11.26
CA ALA A 416 -29.98 -12.11 11.03
C ALA A 416 -28.66 -11.80 10.30
N ARG A 417 -28.57 -10.58 9.79
CA ARG A 417 -27.36 -9.96 9.24
C ARG A 417 -27.01 -8.69 10.00
N HIS A 418 -25.74 -8.31 9.94
CA HIS A 418 -25.23 -7.03 10.44
C HIS A 418 -24.70 -6.24 9.27
N ALA A 419 -24.87 -4.92 9.28
CA ALA A 419 -24.53 -4.07 8.15
C ALA A 419 -23.54 -2.96 8.53
N ALA A 420 -22.78 -2.49 7.55
CA ALA A 420 -22.06 -1.23 7.63
C ALA A 420 -22.92 -0.07 7.08
N ALA A 421 -22.73 1.14 7.60
CA ALA A 421 -23.19 2.38 6.95
C ALA A 421 -22.01 3.03 6.19
N PRO A 422 -21.84 2.77 4.88
CA PRO A 422 -20.65 3.16 4.13
C PRO A 422 -20.57 4.66 3.82
N ASP A 423 -21.67 5.38 3.94
CA ASP A 423 -21.82 6.80 3.68
C ASP A 423 -21.78 7.66 4.97
N LEU A 424 -21.49 7.05 6.12
CA LEU A 424 -21.51 7.70 7.43
C LEU A 424 -20.18 7.47 8.17
N PHE A 425 -19.57 8.56 8.63
CA PHE A 425 -18.41 8.53 9.50
C PHE A 425 -18.71 9.19 10.85
N VAL A 426 -18.47 8.47 11.94
CA VAL A 426 -18.63 8.97 13.31
C VAL A 426 -17.27 9.00 13.98
N GLU A 427 -16.84 10.16 14.45
CA GLU A 427 -15.57 10.33 15.15
C GLU A 427 -15.64 9.69 16.54
N HIS A 428 -14.59 8.96 16.93
CA HIS A 428 -14.47 8.27 18.21
C HIS A 428 -13.20 8.77 18.92
N HIS A 429 -13.37 9.54 20.00
CA HIS A 429 -12.28 10.24 20.68
C HIS A 429 -11.52 9.38 21.72
N GLY A 430 -12.18 8.47 22.44
CA GLY A 430 -11.62 7.76 23.60
C GLY A 430 -10.77 6.51 23.29
N GLY A 431 -10.30 6.39 22.06
CA GLY A 431 -9.52 5.26 21.59
C GLY A 431 -8.04 5.25 21.99
N ALA A 432 -7.37 6.41 22.07
CA ALA A 432 -5.89 6.44 22.01
C ALA A 432 -5.15 6.32 23.37
N SER A 433 -5.79 5.88 24.44
CA SER A 433 -5.12 5.63 25.74
C SER A 433 -5.72 4.41 26.43
N PHE A 434 -5.10 3.24 26.22
CA PHE A 434 -5.49 2.01 26.89
C PHE A 434 -4.57 1.77 28.08
N GLY A 435 -5.10 1.87 29.30
CA GLY A 435 -4.43 1.38 30.51
C GLY A 435 -4.54 -0.15 30.64
N ASP A 436 -3.75 -0.73 31.55
CA ASP A 436 -3.65 -2.19 31.77
C ASP A 436 -5.00 -2.86 32.08
N GLU A 437 -5.89 -2.18 32.81
CA GLU A 437 -7.22 -2.68 33.16
C GLU A 437 -8.12 -2.90 31.92
N LYS A 438 -8.07 -1.97 30.96
CA LYS A 438 -8.84 -2.06 29.70
C LYS A 438 -8.37 -3.24 28.86
N GLN A 439 -7.06 -3.46 28.79
CA GLN A 439 -6.47 -4.59 28.07
C GLN A 439 -6.87 -5.93 28.69
N ALA A 440 -6.88 -6.04 30.03
CA ALA A 440 -7.31 -7.24 30.73
C ALA A 440 -8.78 -7.58 30.45
N LEU A 441 -9.67 -6.57 30.42
CA LEU A 441 -11.09 -6.77 30.07
C LEU A 441 -11.26 -7.23 28.62
N VAL A 442 -10.55 -6.62 27.67
CA VAL A 442 -10.55 -7.03 26.25
C VAL A 442 -10.10 -8.49 26.10
N GLN A 443 -9.03 -8.89 26.81
CA GLN A 443 -8.53 -10.26 26.76
C GLN A 443 -9.53 -11.27 27.34
N ALA A 444 -10.17 -10.93 28.46
CA ALA A 444 -11.20 -11.77 29.08
C ALA A 444 -12.42 -11.94 28.16
N GLY A 445 -12.91 -10.85 27.57
CA GLY A 445 -14.00 -10.85 26.59
C GLY A 445 -13.67 -11.70 25.35
N ASN A 446 -12.47 -11.51 24.79
CA ASN A 446 -12.00 -12.30 23.66
C ASN A 446 -11.92 -13.80 23.98
N ALA A 447 -11.49 -14.18 25.19
CA ALA A 447 -11.48 -15.59 25.60
C ALA A 447 -12.88 -16.21 25.62
N ILE A 448 -13.90 -15.45 26.06
CA ILE A 448 -15.31 -15.88 26.00
C ILE A 448 -15.75 -16.04 24.55
N ILE A 449 -15.45 -15.07 23.68
CA ILE A 449 -15.81 -15.11 22.25
C ILE A 449 -15.15 -16.28 21.53
N THR A 450 -13.84 -16.50 21.70
CA THR A 450 -13.13 -17.64 21.10
C THR A 450 -13.74 -18.97 21.54
N ARG A 451 -14.11 -19.09 22.84
CA ARG A 451 -14.75 -20.29 23.39
C ARG A 451 -16.15 -20.53 22.80
N ARG A 452 -16.98 -19.48 22.72
CA ARG A 452 -18.38 -19.56 22.25
C ARG A 452 -18.48 -19.67 20.72
N TYR A 453 -17.55 -19.05 19.98
CA TYR A 453 -17.62 -18.90 18.52
C TYR A 453 -16.27 -19.22 17.82
N PRO A 454 -15.81 -20.48 17.80
CA PRO A 454 -14.50 -20.87 17.25
C PRO A 454 -14.22 -20.53 15.76
N GLY A 455 -15.23 -20.08 15.00
CA GLY A 455 -15.09 -19.62 13.60
C GLY A 455 -15.10 -18.10 13.41
N TYR A 456 -15.35 -17.32 14.46
CA TYR A 456 -15.54 -15.88 14.38
C TYR A 456 -14.28 -15.17 13.85
N ASP A 457 -13.11 -15.51 14.38
CA ASP A 457 -11.83 -14.93 13.94
C ASP A 457 -11.60 -15.12 12.43
N GLN A 458 -11.99 -16.28 11.88
CA GLN A 458 -11.85 -16.54 10.45
C GLN A 458 -12.76 -15.64 9.62
N MET A 459 -13.95 -15.31 10.13
CA MET A 459 -14.88 -14.38 9.48
C MET A 459 -14.34 -12.96 9.50
N VAL A 460 -13.81 -12.51 10.64
CA VAL A 460 -13.17 -11.19 10.79
C VAL A 460 -11.96 -11.07 9.85
N GLN A 461 -11.07 -12.07 9.85
CA GLN A 461 -9.92 -12.09 8.95
C GLN A 461 -10.32 -12.19 7.47
N ALA A 462 -11.44 -12.84 7.15
CA ALA A 462 -11.98 -12.82 5.79
C ALA A 462 -12.44 -11.42 5.40
N PHE A 463 -13.20 -10.74 6.26
CA PHE A 463 -13.64 -9.37 6.05
C PHE A 463 -12.44 -8.42 5.83
N ILE A 464 -11.42 -8.50 6.69
CA ILE A 464 -10.19 -7.68 6.58
C ILE A 464 -9.48 -7.95 5.25
N ARG A 465 -9.32 -9.21 4.84
CA ARG A 465 -8.65 -9.55 3.58
C ARG A 465 -9.41 -9.07 2.34
N THR A 466 -10.74 -9.11 2.37
CA THR A 466 -11.55 -8.69 1.22
C THR A 466 -11.83 -7.19 1.20
N ASP A 467 -11.78 -6.54 2.36
CA ASP A 467 -12.19 -5.16 2.64
C ASP A 467 -13.38 -4.71 1.78
N PRO A 468 -14.60 -5.21 2.05
CA PRO A 468 -15.77 -4.86 1.25
C PRO A 468 -16.15 -3.37 1.35
N LEU A 469 -15.52 -2.62 2.26
CA LEU A 469 -15.62 -1.18 2.41
C LEU A 469 -14.49 -0.41 1.73
N ILE A 470 -13.69 -1.05 0.85
CA ILE A 470 -12.52 -0.40 0.24
C ILE A 470 -12.86 0.90 -0.49
N THR A 471 -14.00 0.98 -1.20
CA THR A 471 -14.42 2.20 -1.90
C THR A 471 -14.70 3.36 -0.93
N PRO A 472 -15.64 3.25 0.03
CA PRO A 472 -15.87 4.32 1.00
C PRO A 472 -14.64 4.57 1.89
N ARG A 473 -13.85 3.55 2.23
CA ARG A 473 -12.60 3.73 2.99
C ARG A 473 -11.57 4.54 2.22
N LEU A 474 -11.47 4.35 0.90
CA LEU A 474 -10.61 5.17 0.05
C LEU A 474 -11.08 6.62 0.02
N VAL A 475 -12.40 6.86 -0.10
CA VAL A 475 -12.97 8.20 -0.05
C VAL A 475 -12.64 8.90 1.28
N ALA A 476 -12.85 8.20 2.40
CA ALA A 476 -12.49 8.70 3.73
C ALA A 476 -10.98 8.95 3.87
N ALA A 477 -10.14 8.05 3.34
CA ALA A 477 -8.69 8.19 3.39
C ALA A 477 -8.16 9.36 2.56
N LEU A 478 -8.76 9.63 1.40
CA LEU A 478 -8.44 10.81 0.59
C LEU A 478 -8.83 12.10 1.31
N ALA A 479 -10.02 12.13 1.95
CA ALA A 479 -10.46 13.27 2.76
C ALA A 479 -9.50 13.53 3.92
N PHE A 480 -9.12 12.48 4.65
CA PHE A 480 -8.18 12.59 5.76
C PHE A 480 -6.79 13.06 5.29
N ALA A 481 -6.25 12.48 4.22
CA ALA A 481 -4.95 12.89 3.69
C ALA A 481 -4.96 14.35 3.19
N GLU A 482 -6.05 14.80 2.57
CA GLU A 482 -6.24 16.20 2.15
C GLU A 482 -6.17 17.18 3.33
N ARG A 483 -6.70 16.80 4.50
CA ARG A 483 -6.65 17.61 5.73
C ARG A 483 -5.22 17.74 6.28
N ARG A 484 -4.40 16.71 6.08
CA ARG A 484 -2.97 16.70 6.47
C ARG A 484 -2.06 17.35 5.42
N ALA A 485 -2.61 17.74 4.27
CA ALA A 485 -1.83 18.35 3.21
C ALA A 485 -1.35 19.76 3.55
N GLY A 486 -0.11 20.06 3.15
CA GLY A 486 0.49 21.38 3.26
C GLY A 486 -0.20 22.45 2.40
N ALA A 487 0.37 23.65 2.38
CA ALA A 487 -0.20 24.79 1.65
C ALA A 487 -0.42 24.53 0.15
N GLU A 488 0.42 23.71 -0.47
CA GLU A 488 0.32 23.36 -1.90
C GLU A 488 -0.70 22.24 -2.20
N GLY A 489 -1.39 21.71 -1.19
CA GLY A 489 -2.33 20.61 -1.34
C GLY A 489 -1.68 19.22 -1.33
N LEU A 490 -2.53 18.19 -1.34
CA LEU A 490 -2.11 16.79 -1.27
C LEU A 490 -1.33 16.42 -2.54
N PRO A 491 -0.10 15.89 -2.43
CA PRO A 491 0.64 15.38 -3.58
C PRO A 491 -0.11 14.19 -4.19
N VAL A 492 -0.46 14.29 -5.47
CA VAL A 492 -1.06 13.21 -6.28
C VAL A 492 -0.06 12.80 -7.35
N TYR A 493 0.57 11.64 -7.18
CA TYR A 493 1.58 11.14 -8.11
C TYR A 493 0.96 10.22 -9.17
N ILE A 494 1.31 10.41 -10.44
CA ILE A 494 0.99 9.48 -11.53
C ILE A 494 2.26 8.69 -11.86
N ALA A 495 2.25 7.40 -11.54
CA ALA A 495 3.41 6.52 -11.66
C ALA A 495 3.01 5.18 -12.29
N HIS A 496 3.99 4.33 -12.60
CA HIS A 496 3.75 2.98 -13.09
C HIS A 496 3.96 1.93 -11.98
N SER A 497 3.51 0.69 -12.20
CA SER A 497 3.66 -0.40 -11.23
C SER A 497 4.90 -1.31 -11.45
N MET A 498 5.77 -0.96 -12.40
CA MET A 498 6.84 -1.88 -12.84
C MET A 498 8.12 -1.84 -11.98
N GLY A 499 8.22 -0.93 -11.00
CA GLY A 499 9.40 -0.76 -10.16
C GLY A 499 10.58 -0.10 -10.89
N GLY A 500 11.80 -0.27 -10.35
CA GLY A 500 13.03 0.30 -10.90
C GLY A 500 13.36 1.70 -10.37
N GLY A 501 14.31 2.38 -11.00
CA GLY A 501 14.86 3.65 -10.48
C GLY A 501 13.84 4.78 -10.33
N ALA A 502 12.82 4.85 -11.18
CA ALA A 502 11.74 5.83 -11.04
C ALA A 502 10.87 5.56 -9.80
N GLU A 503 10.61 4.29 -9.51
CA GLU A 503 9.91 3.89 -8.28
C GLU A 503 10.75 4.20 -7.04
N ASP A 504 12.07 3.96 -7.11
CA ASP A 504 12.96 4.36 -6.03
C ASP A 504 12.90 5.88 -5.80
N ALA A 505 13.09 6.70 -6.83
CA ALA A 505 12.98 8.15 -6.67
C ALA A 505 11.63 8.59 -6.07
N LEU A 506 10.53 7.95 -6.49
CA LEU A 506 9.19 8.21 -5.95
C LEU A 506 9.11 7.89 -4.45
N GLN A 507 9.62 6.73 -4.03
CA GLN A 507 9.58 6.31 -2.63
C GLN A 507 10.35 7.25 -1.70
N ASP A 508 11.42 7.92 -2.17
CA ASP A 508 12.10 8.96 -1.40
C ASP A 508 11.21 10.19 -1.18
N ARG A 509 10.49 10.63 -2.23
CA ARG A 509 9.56 11.76 -2.15
C ARG A 509 8.37 11.46 -1.23
N LEU A 510 7.80 10.26 -1.31
CA LEU A 510 6.70 9.85 -0.44
C LEU A 510 7.08 9.89 1.04
N ARG A 511 8.32 9.50 1.38
CA ARG A 511 8.83 9.60 2.76
C ARG A 511 8.94 11.05 3.24
N GLN A 512 9.24 11.99 2.34
CA GLN A 512 9.33 13.42 2.66
C GLN A 512 7.95 14.07 2.79
N ASP A 513 7.01 13.69 1.92
CA ASP A 513 5.64 14.22 1.94
C ASP A 513 4.83 13.75 3.16
N GLY A 514 5.09 12.53 3.65
CA GLY A 514 4.36 11.92 4.78
C GLY A 514 2.96 11.43 4.40
N TYR A 515 2.16 12.29 3.76
CA TYR A 515 0.85 11.99 3.19
C TYR A 515 0.82 12.26 1.68
N ALA A 516 0.35 11.30 0.91
CA ALA A 516 0.24 11.42 -0.54
C ALA A 516 -0.79 10.46 -1.13
N ALA A 517 -1.33 10.80 -2.29
CA ALA A 517 -2.09 9.87 -3.13
C ALA A 517 -1.26 9.47 -4.36
N LEU A 518 -1.41 8.23 -4.81
CA LEU A 518 -0.75 7.72 -6.01
C LEU A 518 -1.75 7.05 -6.93
N LEU A 519 -1.65 7.35 -8.22
CA LEU A 519 -2.23 6.56 -9.29
C LEU A 519 -1.11 5.74 -9.95
N ARG A 520 -1.12 4.44 -9.71
CA ARG A 520 -0.24 3.47 -10.38
C ARG A 520 -0.90 2.92 -11.63
N LEU A 521 -0.21 3.05 -12.75
CA LEU A 521 -0.64 2.63 -14.06
C LEU A 521 0.11 1.38 -14.52
N GLY A 522 -0.61 0.54 -15.26
CA GLY A 522 -0.13 -0.77 -15.69
C GLY A 522 -0.02 -1.75 -14.53
N GLY A 523 0.05 -3.04 -14.82
CA GLY A 523 0.09 -4.09 -13.79
C GLY A 523 -0.83 -5.24 -14.11
N ALA A 524 -1.49 -5.80 -13.10
CA ALA A 524 -2.57 -6.77 -13.25
C ALA A 524 -3.87 -6.07 -13.67
N GLU A 525 -4.22 -5.01 -12.95
CA GLU A 525 -5.27 -4.04 -13.28
C GLU A 525 -4.69 -2.83 -14.02
N ARG A 526 -5.53 -2.06 -14.71
CA ARG A 526 -5.09 -0.83 -15.40
C ARG A 526 -4.62 0.23 -14.40
N ALA A 527 -5.40 0.47 -13.34
CA ALA A 527 -5.18 1.52 -12.35
C ALA A 527 -5.19 0.97 -10.92
N ARG A 528 -4.31 1.51 -10.08
CA ARG A 528 -4.26 1.26 -8.64
C ARG A 528 -4.09 2.59 -7.92
N ILE A 529 -5.01 2.91 -7.02
CA ILE A 529 -4.92 4.08 -6.15
C ILE A 529 -4.27 3.66 -4.84
N GLU A 530 -3.26 4.41 -4.40
CA GLU A 530 -2.69 4.29 -3.07
C GLU A 530 -2.88 5.57 -2.29
N VAL A 531 -3.28 5.47 -1.03
CA VAL A 531 -3.20 6.59 -0.07
C VAL A 531 -2.12 6.24 0.94
N VAL A 532 -1.07 7.05 0.96
CA VAL A 532 0.08 6.90 1.85
C VAL A 532 -0.16 7.74 3.09
N CYS A 533 0.01 7.11 4.25
CA CYS A 533 0.00 7.74 5.56
C CYS A 533 1.24 7.24 6.35
N PRO A 534 1.64 7.93 7.44
CA PRO A 534 2.74 7.45 8.30
C PRO A 534 2.49 6.05 8.88
N GLY A 535 1.24 5.70 9.20
CA GLY A 535 0.85 4.39 9.75
C GLY A 535 0.78 3.26 8.72
N GLY A 536 0.79 3.56 7.42
CA GLY A 536 0.67 2.53 6.38
C GLY A 536 0.13 3.05 5.05
N ARG A 537 -0.30 2.13 4.20
CA ARG A 537 -0.86 2.46 2.89
C ARG A 537 -2.19 1.74 2.68
N LEU A 538 -3.19 2.50 2.25
CA LEU A 538 -4.41 1.94 1.69
C LEU A 538 -4.21 1.73 0.19
N ILE A 539 -4.62 0.58 -0.34
CA ILE A 539 -4.47 0.24 -1.75
C ILE A 539 -5.83 -0.21 -2.30
N ALA A 540 -6.30 0.45 -3.36
CA ALA A 540 -7.50 0.09 -4.08
C ALA A 540 -7.21 -0.08 -5.58
N ARG A 541 -7.83 -1.07 -6.22
CA ARG A 541 -7.56 -1.44 -7.62
C ARG A 541 -8.79 -1.20 -8.51
N SER A 542 -8.57 -0.82 -9.76
CA SER A 542 -9.63 -0.60 -10.75
C SER A 542 -9.12 -0.84 -12.17
N ASP A 543 -9.94 -1.46 -13.02
CA ASP A 543 -9.72 -1.45 -14.47
C ASP A 543 -10.33 -0.20 -15.14
N ASP A 544 -11.22 0.50 -14.44
CA ASP A 544 -11.80 1.77 -14.85
C ASP A 544 -10.89 2.93 -14.40
N LEU A 545 -10.18 3.52 -15.37
CA LEU A 545 -9.33 4.68 -15.15
C LEU A 545 -10.14 5.95 -14.89
N ALA A 546 -11.33 6.09 -15.47
CA ALA A 546 -12.20 7.25 -15.28
C ALA A 546 -12.64 7.33 -13.81
N LEU A 547 -13.07 6.18 -13.27
CA LEU A 547 -13.41 6.04 -11.86
C LEU A 547 -12.25 6.44 -10.95
N ALA A 548 -11.05 5.96 -11.27
CA ALA A 548 -9.87 6.22 -10.47
C ALA A 548 -9.48 7.71 -10.49
N LEU A 549 -9.52 8.34 -11.67
CA LEU A 549 -9.26 9.77 -11.83
C LEU A 549 -10.34 10.62 -11.15
N GLY A 550 -11.62 10.23 -11.23
CA GLY A 550 -12.72 10.94 -10.59
C GLY A 550 -12.58 11.00 -9.06
N LEU A 551 -12.14 9.91 -8.43
CA LEU A 551 -11.85 9.90 -6.99
C LEU A 551 -10.72 10.87 -6.61
N LEU A 552 -9.65 10.91 -7.42
CA LEU A 552 -8.52 11.83 -7.22
C LEU A 552 -8.90 13.30 -7.52
N GLN A 553 -9.76 13.54 -8.50
CA GLN A 553 -10.35 14.86 -8.79
C GLN A 553 -11.23 15.36 -7.65
N GLY A 554 -11.82 14.44 -6.87
CA GLY A 554 -12.52 14.78 -5.65
C GLY A 554 -11.65 15.59 -4.69
N VAL A 555 -10.35 15.27 -4.57
CA VAL A 555 -9.43 16.00 -3.68
C VAL A 555 -9.27 17.44 -4.17
N ALA A 556 -9.85 18.41 -3.48
CA ALA A 556 -9.93 19.79 -3.94
C ALA A 556 -8.58 20.50 -3.78
N ARG A 557 -7.95 20.34 -2.61
CA ARG A 557 -6.60 20.80 -2.32
C ARG A 557 -5.60 19.72 -2.73
N ARG A 558 -5.27 19.66 -4.01
CA ARG A 558 -4.26 18.74 -4.58
C ARG A 558 -3.19 19.48 -5.36
N ARG A 559 -2.02 18.85 -5.49
CA ARG A 559 -1.02 19.16 -6.52
C ARG A 559 -0.70 17.87 -7.27
N VAL A 560 -0.60 17.94 -8.59
CA VAL A 560 -0.40 16.75 -9.43
C VAL A 560 1.05 16.67 -9.87
N ILE A 561 1.63 15.48 -9.74
CA ILE A 561 3.00 15.19 -10.18
C ILE A 561 2.94 14.02 -11.16
N TYR A 562 3.13 14.29 -12.45
CA TYR A 562 3.32 13.23 -13.42
C TYR A 562 4.76 12.69 -13.29
N SER A 563 4.91 11.38 -13.11
CA SER A 563 6.21 10.72 -13.01
C SER A 563 6.49 9.84 -14.22
N CYS A 564 5.59 8.90 -14.53
CA CYS A 564 5.76 7.92 -15.60
C CYS A 564 4.44 7.16 -15.80
N ALA A 565 4.04 6.91 -17.04
CA ALA A 565 2.87 6.10 -17.39
C ALA A 565 3.23 4.88 -18.27
N VAL A 566 4.51 4.52 -18.34
CA VAL A 566 4.97 3.36 -19.12
C VAL A 566 4.30 2.09 -18.61
N GLY A 567 3.68 1.34 -19.52
CA GLY A 567 2.96 0.11 -19.21
C GLY A 567 1.44 0.28 -19.07
N ASP A 568 0.90 1.50 -19.16
CA ASP A 568 -0.53 1.70 -19.37
C ASP A 568 -0.96 1.10 -20.74
N PRO A 569 -2.06 0.34 -20.80
CA PRO A 569 -2.54 -0.27 -22.04
C PRO A 569 -3.13 0.75 -23.04
N ASP A 570 -3.46 1.96 -22.60
CA ASP A 570 -4.05 3.01 -23.43
C ASP A 570 -3.53 4.41 -23.04
N PRO A 571 -2.25 4.72 -23.35
CA PRO A 571 -1.67 6.01 -23.01
C PRO A 571 -2.33 7.19 -23.74
N VAL A 572 -3.03 6.92 -24.85
CA VAL A 572 -3.76 7.93 -25.63
C VAL A 572 -5.01 8.35 -24.85
N GLY A 573 -5.81 7.40 -24.36
CA GLY A 573 -6.94 7.72 -23.49
C GLY A 573 -6.49 8.37 -22.17
N LEU A 574 -5.37 7.92 -21.60
CA LEU A 574 -4.80 8.53 -20.39
C LEU A 574 -4.52 10.03 -20.59
N VAL A 575 -3.77 10.42 -21.63
CA VAL A 575 -3.39 11.83 -21.85
C VAL A 575 -4.61 12.71 -22.17
N GLN A 576 -5.70 12.14 -22.66
CA GLN A 576 -6.97 12.84 -22.86
C GLN A 576 -7.73 13.12 -21.56
N MET A 577 -7.58 12.27 -20.53
CA MET A 577 -8.28 12.39 -19.24
C MET A 577 -7.47 13.15 -18.17
N LEU A 578 -6.14 13.17 -18.28
CA LEU A 578 -5.29 13.89 -17.32
C LEU A 578 -5.55 15.40 -17.22
N PRO A 579 -5.92 16.14 -18.29
CA PRO A 579 -6.30 17.55 -18.22
C PRO A 579 -7.32 17.86 -17.11
N ASP A 580 -8.35 17.03 -16.96
CA ASP A 580 -9.39 17.23 -15.95
C ASP A 580 -8.85 17.09 -14.51
N LEU A 581 -7.83 16.23 -14.32
CA LEU A 581 -7.16 16.08 -13.02
C LEU A 581 -6.27 17.28 -12.69
N VAL A 582 -5.59 17.86 -13.69
CA VAL A 582 -4.61 18.96 -13.49
C VAL A 582 -5.22 20.36 -13.57
N GLN A 583 -6.45 20.49 -14.08
CA GLN A 583 -7.09 21.78 -14.27
C GLN A 583 -7.21 22.56 -12.96
N GLY A 584 -6.72 23.80 -12.95
CA GLY A 584 -6.85 24.71 -11.80
C GLY A 584 -5.97 24.38 -10.59
N VAL A 585 -5.09 23.37 -10.68
CA VAL A 585 -4.22 22.95 -9.57
C VAL A 585 -2.74 22.98 -9.95
N PRO A 586 -1.80 23.08 -8.98
CA PRO A 586 -0.38 23.01 -9.29
C PRO A 586 -0.01 21.69 -9.98
N PHE A 587 0.65 21.78 -11.13
CA PHE A 587 1.06 20.62 -11.93
C PHE A 587 2.55 20.65 -12.27
N GLU A 588 3.24 19.55 -11.95
CA GLU A 588 4.63 19.28 -12.29
C GLU A 588 4.73 17.98 -13.11
N MET A 589 5.66 17.97 -14.07
CA MET A 589 5.94 16.79 -14.88
C MET A 589 7.42 16.42 -14.78
N LEU A 590 7.68 15.19 -14.35
CA LEU A 590 8.99 14.59 -14.22
C LEU A 590 9.25 13.68 -15.44
N PHE A 591 10.38 13.86 -16.12
CA PHE A 591 10.75 13.06 -17.28
C PHE A 591 11.60 11.85 -16.87
N HIS A 592 10.99 10.85 -16.22
CA HIS A 592 11.67 9.59 -15.92
C HIS A 592 11.78 8.67 -17.16
N ASP A 593 11.03 8.98 -18.21
CA ASP A 593 11.07 8.31 -19.51
C ASP A 593 10.68 9.31 -20.63
N TYR A 594 10.70 8.85 -21.89
CA TYR A 594 10.33 9.66 -23.05
C TYR A 594 8.98 9.27 -23.67
N LEU A 595 8.10 8.59 -22.93
CA LEU A 595 6.73 8.31 -23.36
C LEU A 595 5.99 9.58 -23.81
N PRO A 596 6.13 10.75 -23.15
CA PRO A 596 5.51 11.98 -23.65
C PRO A 596 6.00 12.37 -25.05
N LEU A 597 7.25 12.07 -25.38
CA LEU A 597 7.85 12.41 -26.67
C LEU A 597 7.51 11.41 -27.77
N SER A 598 7.35 10.12 -27.42
CA SER A 598 7.12 9.03 -28.36
C SER A 598 6.57 7.77 -27.65
N PRO A 599 5.68 7.00 -28.31
CA PRO A 599 5.27 5.66 -27.85
C PRO A 599 6.47 4.72 -27.57
N SER A 600 7.53 4.82 -28.39
CA SER A 600 8.83 4.27 -28.04
C SER A 600 9.47 5.17 -26.98
N PHE A 601 9.13 4.90 -25.71
CA PHE A 601 9.63 5.66 -24.56
C PHE A 601 11.16 5.59 -24.40
N THR A 602 11.82 4.69 -25.14
CA THR A 602 13.28 4.62 -25.23
C THR A 602 13.88 5.35 -26.44
N LEU A 603 13.04 6.00 -27.26
CA LEU A 603 13.39 6.69 -28.51
C LEU A 603 14.10 5.82 -29.56
N ARG A 604 13.99 4.49 -29.44
CA ARG A 604 14.57 3.54 -30.39
C ARG A 604 13.57 3.28 -31.52
N ASP A 605 14.08 3.15 -32.73
CA ASP A 605 13.33 2.85 -33.94
C ASP A 605 12.89 1.37 -34.00
N GLN A 606 12.25 0.94 -35.09
CA GLN A 606 11.80 -0.45 -35.26
C GLN A 606 12.95 -1.48 -35.25
N ASP A 607 14.17 -1.05 -35.60
CA ASP A 607 15.37 -1.88 -35.61
C ASP A 607 16.04 -1.91 -34.22
N GLY A 608 15.49 -1.16 -33.26
CA GLY A 608 16.05 -1.01 -31.93
C GLY A 608 17.30 -0.12 -31.91
N ILE A 609 17.39 0.88 -32.78
CA ILE A 609 18.52 1.80 -32.82
C ILE A 609 18.04 3.18 -32.40
N TYR A 610 18.81 3.85 -31.53
CA TYR A 610 18.58 5.25 -31.23
C TYR A 610 19.24 6.12 -32.31
N ARG A 611 18.44 6.90 -33.04
CA ARG A 611 18.91 7.80 -34.12
C ARG A 611 18.70 9.28 -33.82
N GLY A 612 18.51 9.62 -32.55
CA GLY A 612 18.10 10.96 -32.11
C GLY A 612 16.60 11.07 -31.86
N VAL A 613 16.14 12.29 -31.62
CA VAL A 613 14.71 12.58 -31.41
C VAL A 613 13.97 12.45 -32.75
N PRO A 614 12.97 11.55 -32.88
CA PRO A 614 12.31 11.32 -34.17
C PRO A 614 11.57 12.58 -34.64
N ALA A 615 11.56 12.83 -35.96
CA ALA A 615 10.76 13.89 -36.56
C ALA A 615 9.26 13.56 -36.48
N THR A 616 8.39 14.55 -36.30
CA THR A 616 6.93 14.37 -36.18
C THR A 616 6.29 13.65 -37.37
N GLY A 617 6.87 13.82 -38.57
CA GLY A 617 6.45 13.16 -39.80
C GLY A 617 7.03 11.76 -40.03
N THR A 618 7.71 11.16 -39.04
CA THR A 618 8.26 9.80 -39.19
C THR A 618 7.17 8.77 -39.48
N THR A 619 7.47 7.82 -40.37
CA THR A 619 6.62 6.67 -40.69
C THR A 619 7.08 5.40 -39.97
N ASP A 620 8.10 5.48 -39.12
CA ASP A 620 8.57 4.34 -38.36
C ASP A 620 7.49 3.89 -37.36
N PRO A 621 7.05 2.61 -37.42
CA PRO A 621 5.98 2.10 -36.58
C PRO A 621 6.32 2.08 -35.08
N ALA A 622 7.60 2.08 -34.67
CA ALA A 622 7.99 2.16 -33.26
C ALA A 622 7.58 3.49 -32.61
N HIS A 623 7.44 4.54 -33.41
CA HIS A 623 7.03 5.86 -32.93
C HIS A 623 5.54 6.15 -33.17
N GLY A 624 4.80 5.20 -33.73
CA GLY A 624 3.33 5.27 -33.87
C GLY A 624 2.61 4.67 -32.65
N GLY A 625 1.55 5.34 -32.20
CA GLY A 625 0.66 4.84 -31.15
C GLY A 625 -0.52 4.06 -31.72
N ARG A 626 -1.28 3.39 -30.86
CA ARG A 626 -2.57 2.79 -31.20
C ARG A 626 -3.56 3.04 -30.07
N ARG A 627 -4.81 3.30 -30.42
CA ARG A 627 -5.94 3.28 -29.49
C ARG A 627 -6.38 1.84 -29.19
N PRO A 628 -7.18 1.61 -28.14
CA PRO A 628 -7.71 0.28 -27.80
C PRO A 628 -8.52 -0.38 -28.93
N ASP A 629 -9.19 0.42 -29.76
CA ASP A 629 -9.93 -0.03 -30.94
C ASP A 629 -9.03 -0.37 -32.15
N GLY A 630 -7.71 -0.21 -32.01
CA GLY A 630 -6.71 -0.48 -33.04
C GLY A 630 -6.40 0.71 -33.94
N THR A 631 -7.11 1.84 -33.80
CA THR A 631 -6.92 3.06 -34.60
C THR A 631 -5.48 3.57 -34.42
N PRO A 632 -4.71 3.77 -35.51
CA PRO A 632 -3.34 4.26 -35.43
C PRO A 632 -3.31 5.73 -35.01
N VAL A 633 -2.30 6.10 -34.22
CA VAL A 633 -2.02 7.47 -33.80
C VAL A 633 -0.63 7.85 -34.30
N THR A 634 -0.53 8.93 -35.08
CA THR A 634 0.76 9.41 -35.60
C THR A 634 1.59 10.04 -34.49
N LEU A 635 2.91 10.10 -34.66
CA LEU A 635 3.78 10.78 -33.70
C LEU A 635 3.44 12.27 -33.57
N ALA A 636 3.00 12.91 -34.66
CA ALA A 636 2.52 14.30 -34.63
C ALA A 636 1.32 14.48 -33.69
N GLN A 637 0.30 13.62 -33.81
CA GLN A 637 -0.86 13.66 -32.92
C GLN A 637 -0.45 13.37 -31.47
N TRP A 638 0.38 12.34 -31.26
CA TRP A 638 0.89 11.97 -29.94
C TRP A 638 1.58 13.16 -29.25
N ARG A 639 2.49 13.83 -29.97
CA ARG A 639 3.19 15.00 -29.44
C ARG A 639 2.28 16.20 -29.20
N ALA A 640 1.23 16.37 -30.01
CA ALA A 640 0.24 17.42 -29.79
C ALA A 640 -0.55 17.18 -28.49
N ASP A 641 -1.02 15.95 -28.26
CA ASP A 641 -1.80 15.58 -27.08
C ASP A 641 -0.97 15.74 -25.79
N TRP A 642 0.24 15.18 -25.76
CA TRP A 642 1.17 15.38 -24.64
C TRP A 642 1.63 16.82 -24.51
N GLY A 643 1.80 17.53 -25.63
CA GLY A 643 2.17 18.94 -25.67
C GLY A 643 1.15 19.84 -24.99
N ALA A 644 -0.14 19.54 -25.13
CA ALA A 644 -1.22 20.25 -24.45
C ALA A 644 -1.15 20.07 -22.92
N LEU A 645 -0.84 18.85 -22.45
CA LEU A 645 -0.62 18.59 -21.02
C LEU A 645 0.65 19.31 -20.51
N ILE A 646 1.77 19.20 -21.24
CA ILE A 646 3.04 19.89 -20.94
C ILE A 646 2.86 21.41 -20.85
N ALA A 647 1.98 22.00 -21.68
CA ALA A 647 1.69 23.42 -21.65
C ALA A 647 1.05 23.86 -20.31
N GLN A 648 0.32 22.98 -19.62
CA GLN A 648 -0.28 23.26 -18.32
C GLN A 648 0.72 23.13 -17.16
N ALA A 649 1.82 22.38 -17.34
CA ALA A 649 2.81 22.19 -16.29
C ALA A 649 3.50 23.52 -15.93
N LYS A 650 3.63 23.79 -14.63
CA LYS A 650 4.41 24.94 -14.11
C LYS A 650 5.90 24.70 -14.28
N ARG A 651 6.33 23.44 -14.10
CA ARG A 651 7.73 23.02 -14.14
C ARG A 651 7.85 21.65 -14.81
N LEU A 652 8.90 21.49 -15.61
CA LEU A 652 9.28 20.25 -16.28
C LEU A 652 10.64 19.80 -15.74
N VAL A 653 10.67 18.73 -14.95
CA VAL A 653 11.90 18.28 -14.31
C VAL A 653 12.57 17.21 -15.16
N VAL A 654 13.85 17.43 -15.43
CA VAL A 654 14.75 16.53 -16.15
C VAL A 654 15.96 16.22 -15.28
N PHE A 655 16.58 15.06 -15.49
CA PHE A 655 17.59 14.52 -14.57
C PHE A 655 19.03 14.53 -15.12
N SER A 656 19.20 14.93 -16.38
CA SER A 656 20.50 15.08 -17.04
C SER A 656 20.45 16.20 -18.09
N ARG A 657 21.63 16.66 -18.53
CA ARG A 657 21.71 17.68 -19.59
C ARG A 657 21.20 17.11 -20.92
N SER A 658 21.58 15.88 -21.23
CA SER A 658 21.09 15.16 -22.40
C SER A 658 19.56 15.04 -22.41
N SER A 659 18.92 14.73 -21.27
CA SER A 659 17.45 14.71 -21.20
C SER A 659 16.83 16.09 -21.41
N ALA A 660 17.44 17.15 -20.89
CA ALA A 660 16.98 18.51 -21.13
C ALA A 660 16.99 18.87 -22.63
N GLU A 661 18.06 18.51 -23.33
CA GLU A 661 18.21 18.74 -24.77
C GLU A 661 17.23 17.92 -25.60
N ILE A 662 17.04 16.64 -25.26
CA ILE A 662 16.08 15.74 -25.91
C ILE A 662 14.65 16.28 -25.77
N VAL A 663 14.26 16.68 -24.54
CA VAL A 663 12.92 17.25 -24.29
C VAL A 663 12.75 18.58 -25.01
N ALA A 664 13.76 19.47 -24.95
CA ALA A 664 13.72 20.75 -25.65
C ALA A 664 13.66 20.61 -27.17
N THR A 665 14.25 19.54 -27.73
CA THR A 665 14.18 19.24 -29.17
C THR A 665 12.77 18.82 -29.59
N ALA A 666 12.09 18.01 -28.77
CA ALA A 666 10.71 17.59 -29.03
C ALA A 666 9.68 18.70 -28.75
N TYR A 667 9.94 19.54 -27.74
CA TYR A 667 9.07 20.63 -27.29
C TYR A 667 9.83 21.95 -27.11
N PRO A 668 10.24 22.63 -28.20
CA PRO A 668 11.01 23.88 -28.13
C PRO A 668 10.31 24.97 -27.32
N GLN A 669 8.98 25.05 -27.40
CA GLN A 669 8.15 25.99 -26.67
C GLN A 669 8.19 25.81 -25.15
N ALA A 670 8.59 24.63 -24.68
CA ALA A 670 8.60 24.27 -23.26
C ALA A 670 9.98 24.51 -22.61
N ARG A 671 10.98 24.97 -23.38
CA ARG A 671 12.38 25.10 -22.92
C ARG A 671 12.53 25.96 -21.66
N GLY A 672 11.77 27.05 -21.56
CA GLY A 672 11.79 27.95 -20.41
C GLY A 672 11.24 27.34 -19.10
N LYS A 673 10.57 26.18 -19.17
CA LYS A 673 10.02 25.47 -18.00
C LYS A 673 10.91 24.34 -17.51
N LEU A 674 11.99 24.01 -18.23
CA LEU A 674 12.88 22.91 -17.90
C LEU A 674 13.71 23.23 -16.66
N ALA A 675 13.70 22.32 -15.70
CA ALA A 675 14.49 22.37 -14.48
C ALA A 675 15.35 21.10 -14.40
N LEU A 676 16.68 21.27 -14.44
CA LEU A 676 17.63 20.18 -14.25
C LEU A 676 17.77 19.88 -12.76
N VAL A 677 17.22 18.75 -12.30
CA VAL A 677 17.28 18.31 -10.91
C VAL A 677 17.68 16.83 -10.88
N PRO A 678 18.97 16.49 -10.96
CA PRO A 678 19.44 15.11 -10.95
C PRO A 678 19.04 14.37 -9.67
N HIS A 679 18.81 13.05 -9.77
CA HIS A 679 18.62 12.22 -8.58
C HIS A 679 19.92 12.07 -7.78
N GLN A 680 19.77 11.73 -6.51
CA GLN A 680 20.89 11.44 -5.62
C GLN A 680 20.92 9.96 -5.26
N LEU A 681 22.12 9.42 -5.02
CA LEU A 681 22.27 8.08 -4.48
C LEU A 681 21.72 8.06 -3.05
N ARG A 682 20.87 7.07 -2.76
CA ARG A 682 20.24 6.89 -1.45
C ARG A 682 21.22 6.49 -0.36
N GLN A 683 22.32 5.87 -0.76
CA GLN A 683 23.32 5.31 0.13
C GLN A 683 24.69 5.69 -0.39
N THR A 684 25.59 6.03 0.52
CA THR A 684 26.98 6.24 0.20
C THR A 684 27.63 4.89 -0.11
N ILE A 685 28.13 4.74 -1.32
CA ILE A 685 28.93 3.58 -1.70
C ILE A 685 30.39 3.93 -1.44
N PRO A 686 31.11 3.18 -0.59
CA PRO A 686 32.52 3.45 -0.33
C PRO A 686 33.35 3.14 -1.58
N ALA A 687 34.40 3.93 -1.78
CA ALA A 687 35.42 3.61 -2.77
C ALA A 687 36.05 2.25 -2.42
N VAL A 688 36.29 1.44 -3.45
CA VAL A 688 36.87 0.11 -3.29
C VAL A 688 38.25 0.06 -3.92
N PRO A 689 39.22 -0.62 -3.30
CA PRO A 689 40.51 -0.83 -3.93
C PRO A 689 40.32 -1.69 -5.18
N ARG A 690 40.91 -1.25 -6.29
CA ARG A 690 40.94 -2.05 -7.52
C ARG A 690 41.67 -3.36 -7.23
N PRO A 691 41.06 -4.53 -7.47
CA PRO A 691 41.71 -5.82 -7.28
C PRO A 691 43.05 -5.88 -8.03
N ALA A 692 44.11 -6.29 -7.33
CA ALA A 692 45.45 -6.40 -7.87
C ALA A 692 45.72 -7.84 -8.37
N GLY A 693 46.27 -7.97 -9.59
CA GLY A 693 46.65 -9.25 -10.18
C GLY A 693 45.52 -9.98 -10.94
N GLY A 694 45.88 -10.65 -12.03
CA GLY A 694 44.97 -11.42 -12.90
C GLY A 694 44.38 -10.61 -14.09
N PRO A 695 43.72 -11.29 -15.04
CA PRO A 695 43.12 -10.61 -16.20
C PRO A 695 41.99 -9.65 -15.81
N PRO A 696 41.75 -8.55 -16.54
CA PRO A 696 40.67 -7.62 -16.22
C PRO A 696 39.31 -8.33 -16.20
N VAL A 697 38.51 -8.03 -15.18
CA VAL A 697 37.11 -8.44 -15.08
C VAL A 697 36.23 -7.20 -15.22
N ILE A 698 35.29 -7.25 -16.15
CA ILE A 698 34.28 -6.22 -16.37
C ILE A 698 32.99 -6.63 -15.64
N GLY A 699 32.63 -5.83 -14.64
CA GLY A 699 31.35 -5.93 -13.97
C GLY A 699 30.26 -5.20 -14.77
N VAL A 700 29.04 -5.74 -14.77
CA VAL A 700 27.84 -5.08 -15.28
C VAL A 700 26.81 -5.06 -14.17
N LEU A 701 26.25 -3.87 -13.89
CA LEU A 701 25.35 -3.66 -12.77
C LEU A 701 23.91 -3.44 -13.25
N GLY A 702 22.94 -4.11 -12.63
CA GLY A 702 21.51 -3.89 -12.82
C GLY A 702 20.77 -4.91 -13.70
N ALA A 703 19.48 -4.65 -13.92
CA ALA A 703 18.63 -5.47 -14.79
C ALA A 703 18.82 -5.06 -16.26
N ILE A 704 19.46 -5.92 -17.05
CA ILE A 704 19.87 -5.67 -18.44
C ILE A 704 18.80 -6.15 -19.42
N GLY A 705 17.90 -5.23 -19.78
CA GLY A 705 16.93 -5.36 -20.85
C GLY A 705 17.54 -5.25 -22.26
N PRO A 706 16.76 -5.53 -23.34
CA PRO A 706 17.19 -5.26 -24.71
C PRO A 706 17.66 -3.82 -24.93
N GLN A 707 16.94 -2.84 -24.35
CA GLN A 707 17.29 -1.42 -24.37
C GLN A 707 18.52 -1.06 -23.54
N LYS A 708 18.83 -1.87 -22.53
CA LYS A 708 20.02 -1.70 -21.69
C LYS A 708 21.23 -2.49 -22.21
N GLY A 709 21.18 -3.00 -23.45
CA GLY A 709 22.32 -3.64 -24.09
C GLY A 709 22.48 -5.13 -23.83
N ALA A 710 21.41 -5.88 -23.58
CA ALA A 710 21.51 -7.34 -23.42
C ALA A 710 22.18 -8.04 -24.62
N ALA A 711 21.94 -7.54 -25.84
CA ALA A 711 22.59 -8.03 -27.05
C ALA A 711 24.09 -7.70 -27.10
N VAL A 712 24.48 -6.50 -26.64
CA VAL A 712 25.88 -6.07 -26.53
C VAL A 712 26.62 -6.98 -25.55
N LEU A 713 26.02 -7.23 -24.38
CA LEU A 713 26.62 -8.09 -23.37
C LEU A 713 26.77 -9.54 -23.85
N ALA A 714 25.77 -10.08 -24.55
CA ALA A 714 25.84 -11.42 -25.13
C ALA A 714 26.81 -11.54 -26.30
N ALA A 715 27.06 -10.45 -27.05
CA ALA A 715 28.10 -10.42 -28.06
C ALA A 715 29.49 -10.44 -27.41
N LEU A 716 29.71 -9.58 -26.40
CA LEU A 716 30.95 -9.49 -25.65
C LEU A 716 31.31 -10.81 -24.94
N ALA A 717 30.30 -11.50 -24.37
CA ALA A 717 30.50 -12.81 -23.75
C ALA A 717 30.92 -13.90 -24.77
N ARG A 718 30.51 -13.78 -26.04
CA ARG A 718 30.82 -14.76 -27.11
C ARG A 718 32.15 -14.51 -27.79
N GLU A 719 32.57 -13.25 -27.97
CA GLU A 719 33.86 -12.93 -28.59
C GLU A 719 35.03 -13.55 -27.82
N GLY A 720 34.88 -13.71 -26.50
CA GLY A 720 35.94 -14.24 -25.64
C GLY A 720 37.03 -13.19 -25.35
N GLY A 721 38.00 -13.54 -24.52
CA GLY A 721 39.12 -12.63 -24.17
C GLY A 721 38.84 -11.63 -23.04
N VAL A 722 37.59 -11.49 -22.60
CA VAL A 722 37.20 -10.62 -21.47
C VAL A 722 36.42 -11.42 -20.43
N ARG A 723 36.80 -11.29 -19.15
CA ARG A 723 36.04 -11.90 -18.05
C ARG A 723 34.89 -10.98 -17.66
N LEU A 724 33.67 -11.49 -17.65
CA LEU A 724 32.47 -10.73 -17.29
C LEU A 724 31.92 -11.18 -15.94
N ALA A 725 31.25 -10.28 -15.24
CA ALA A 725 30.39 -10.61 -14.11
C ALA A 725 29.14 -9.73 -14.13
N LEU A 726 27.96 -10.36 -14.19
CA LEU A 726 26.68 -9.64 -14.15
C LEU A 726 26.15 -9.60 -12.71
N VAL A 727 26.19 -8.42 -12.12
CA VAL A 727 25.53 -8.11 -10.84
C VAL A 727 24.13 -7.60 -11.12
N GLY A 728 23.22 -8.54 -11.38
CA GLY A 728 21.85 -8.21 -11.74
C GLY A 728 21.15 -9.35 -12.47
N GLN A 729 20.27 -8.98 -13.40
CA GLN A 729 19.50 -9.92 -14.21
C GLN A 729 19.66 -9.58 -15.69
N ILE A 730 19.53 -10.57 -16.57
CA ILE A 730 19.51 -10.35 -18.02
C ILE A 730 18.16 -10.76 -18.61
N ALA A 731 17.74 -10.03 -19.64
CA ALA A 731 16.55 -10.36 -20.41
C ALA A 731 16.63 -11.77 -21.02
N PRO A 732 15.48 -12.48 -21.14
CA PRO A 732 15.45 -13.80 -21.73
C PRO A 732 15.88 -13.77 -23.21
N GLY A 733 16.51 -14.86 -23.67
CA GLY A 733 16.99 -15.00 -25.05
C GLY A 733 18.43 -14.52 -25.27
N HIS A 734 19.09 -14.00 -24.23
CA HIS A 734 20.48 -13.57 -24.28
C HIS A 734 21.34 -14.48 -23.39
N ASP A 735 22.09 -15.40 -24.02
CA ASP A 735 23.00 -16.30 -23.32
C ASP A 735 24.34 -15.62 -23.07
N LEU A 736 24.82 -15.69 -21.82
CA LEU A 736 26.13 -15.16 -21.41
C LEU A 736 27.17 -16.27 -21.19
N GLY A 737 26.84 -17.52 -21.56
CA GLY A 737 27.73 -18.66 -21.43
C GLY A 737 28.14 -18.91 -19.98
N ALA A 738 29.46 -18.97 -19.72
CA ALA A 738 30.01 -19.21 -18.39
C ALA A 738 30.06 -17.96 -17.49
N THR A 739 29.51 -16.83 -17.94
CA THR A 739 29.52 -15.58 -17.16
C THR A 739 28.72 -15.73 -15.86
N PRO A 740 29.30 -15.44 -14.69
CA PRO A 740 28.56 -15.44 -13.43
C PRO A 740 27.47 -14.37 -13.43
N ILE A 741 26.26 -14.78 -13.06
CA ILE A 741 25.08 -13.91 -12.87
C ILE A 741 24.68 -13.98 -11.41
N HIS A 742 24.82 -12.86 -10.69
CA HIS A 742 24.55 -12.79 -9.25
C HIS A 742 23.05 -12.78 -8.92
N GLY A 743 22.27 -11.97 -9.65
CA GLY A 743 20.88 -11.67 -9.30
C GLY A 743 20.71 -10.28 -8.69
N VAL A 744 19.60 -10.08 -7.97
CA VAL A 744 19.25 -8.79 -7.35
C VAL A 744 20.29 -8.41 -6.28
N TYR A 745 20.67 -7.14 -6.26
CA TYR A 745 21.60 -6.57 -5.28
C TYR A 745 20.99 -5.33 -4.62
N THR A 746 21.58 -4.92 -3.51
CA THR A 746 21.39 -3.61 -2.88
C THR A 746 22.70 -2.83 -2.93
N PRO A 747 22.69 -1.48 -2.91
CA PRO A 747 23.93 -0.69 -3.02
C PRO A 747 24.99 -1.06 -1.99
N GLU A 748 24.58 -1.43 -0.76
CA GLU A 748 25.44 -1.96 0.31
C GLU A 748 26.24 -3.22 -0.10
N ASP A 749 25.72 -4.03 -1.04
CA ASP A 749 26.37 -5.26 -1.48
C ASP A 749 27.52 -5.00 -2.47
N ILE A 750 27.56 -3.82 -3.12
CA ILE A 750 28.48 -3.53 -4.23
C ILE A 750 29.94 -3.78 -3.85
N PRO A 751 30.48 -3.28 -2.71
CA PRO A 751 31.87 -3.52 -2.35
C PRO A 751 32.22 -5.00 -2.21
N HIS A 752 31.31 -5.76 -1.61
CA HIS A 752 31.46 -7.21 -1.47
C HIS A 752 31.48 -7.90 -2.84
N LEU A 753 30.58 -7.50 -3.74
CA LEU A 753 30.44 -8.11 -5.07
C LEU A 753 31.65 -7.79 -5.97
N VAL A 754 32.22 -6.60 -5.82
CA VAL A 754 33.50 -6.25 -6.47
C VAL A 754 34.60 -7.22 -6.05
N ALA A 755 34.78 -7.44 -4.73
CA ALA A 755 35.80 -8.35 -4.22
C ALA A 755 35.54 -9.80 -4.65
N ARG A 756 34.29 -10.27 -4.52
CA ARG A 756 33.87 -11.64 -4.83
C ARG A 756 34.15 -12.03 -6.28
N TYR A 757 33.85 -11.14 -7.23
CA TYR A 757 34.01 -11.41 -8.65
C TYR A 757 35.33 -10.86 -9.22
N GLY A 758 36.14 -10.18 -8.39
CA GLY A 758 37.40 -9.56 -8.82
C GLY A 758 37.19 -8.44 -9.85
N ILE A 759 36.11 -7.66 -9.71
CA ILE A 759 35.72 -6.63 -10.69
C ILE A 759 36.77 -5.51 -10.71
N THR A 760 37.28 -5.22 -11.90
CA THR A 760 38.34 -4.20 -12.11
C THR A 760 37.84 -2.99 -12.89
N HIS A 761 36.78 -3.16 -13.68
CA HIS A 761 36.14 -2.11 -14.47
C HIS A 761 34.63 -2.35 -14.44
N TRP A 762 33.86 -1.29 -14.59
CA TRP A 762 32.42 -1.35 -14.83
C TRP A 762 32.09 -1.07 -16.29
N LEU A 763 31.04 -1.71 -16.79
CA LEU A 763 30.43 -1.39 -18.08
C LEU A 763 28.93 -1.13 -17.89
N ILE A 764 28.47 0.00 -18.43
CA ILE A 764 27.06 0.36 -18.57
C ILE A 764 26.70 0.21 -20.06
N PRO A 765 26.19 -0.95 -20.51
CA PRO A 765 26.01 -1.25 -21.93
C PRO A 765 24.74 -0.63 -22.53
N SER A 766 24.20 0.43 -21.92
CA SER A 766 22.89 0.96 -22.27
C SER A 766 22.89 1.64 -23.64
N ILE A 767 22.03 1.17 -24.55
CA ILE A 767 21.97 1.58 -25.97
C ILE A 767 20.80 2.53 -26.27
N TRP A 768 20.28 3.17 -25.24
CA TRP A 768 19.26 4.21 -25.33
C TRP A 768 19.67 5.37 -24.42
N PRO A 769 19.24 6.61 -24.70
CA PRO A 769 19.53 7.71 -23.80
C PRO A 769 18.76 7.48 -22.50
N GLU A 770 19.42 7.11 -21.40
CA GLU A 770 18.72 7.05 -20.11
C GLU A 770 18.40 8.47 -19.64
N THR A 771 17.29 8.64 -18.95
CA THR A 771 16.91 9.93 -18.35
C THR A 771 17.76 10.23 -17.12
N PHE A 772 18.01 9.19 -16.32
CA PHE A 772 18.99 9.12 -15.24
C PHE A 772 19.43 7.66 -15.09
N SER A 773 20.68 7.42 -14.71
CA SER A 773 21.19 6.06 -14.50
C SER A 773 21.79 5.89 -13.11
N PHE A 774 21.01 5.32 -12.18
CA PHE A 774 21.49 5.00 -10.83
C PHE A 774 22.71 4.07 -10.89
N THR A 775 22.64 3.03 -11.73
CA THR A 775 23.74 2.06 -11.91
C THR A 775 25.04 2.72 -12.36
N THR A 776 24.99 3.75 -13.21
CA THR A 776 26.21 4.48 -13.59
C THR A 776 26.81 5.22 -12.40
N HIS A 777 25.98 5.91 -11.61
CA HIS A 777 26.45 6.66 -10.44
C HIS A 777 26.97 5.71 -9.34
N GLU A 778 26.33 4.56 -9.16
CA GLU A 778 26.76 3.52 -8.23
C GLU A 778 28.13 2.95 -8.63
N CYS A 779 28.31 2.62 -9.91
CA CYS A 779 29.60 2.18 -10.46
C CYS A 779 30.70 3.24 -10.29
N LEU A 780 30.40 4.51 -10.62
CA LEU A 780 31.34 5.62 -10.48
C LEU A 780 31.75 5.83 -9.02
N ALA A 781 30.82 5.73 -8.07
CA ALA A 781 31.07 5.89 -6.65
C ALA A 781 32.05 4.85 -6.07
N THR A 782 32.18 3.68 -6.72
CA THR A 782 33.20 2.69 -6.32
C THR A 782 34.64 3.15 -6.56
N GLY A 783 34.86 4.20 -7.37
CA GLY A 783 36.18 4.66 -7.77
C GLY A 783 36.86 3.80 -8.85
N LEU A 784 36.22 2.71 -9.30
CA LEU A 784 36.73 1.88 -10.40
C LEU A 784 36.48 2.55 -11.76
N PRO A 785 37.33 2.31 -12.77
CA PRO A 785 37.09 2.78 -14.13
C PRO A 785 35.71 2.32 -14.64
N THR A 786 34.88 3.25 -15.07
CA THR A 786 33.49 2.98 -15.47
C THR A 786 33.28 3.40 -16.92
N MET A 787 32.92 2.43 -17.77
CA MET A 787 32.68 2.62 -19.19
C MET A 787 31.19 2.77 -19.49
N ALA A 788 30.83 3.72 -20.33
CA ALA A 788 29.47 3.85 -20.89
C ALA A 788 29.52 4.45 -22.29
N PHE A 789 28.52 4.13 -23.12
CA PHE A 789 28.34 4.80 -24.42
C PHE A 789 28.06 6.29 -24.22
N ASP A 790 28.52 7.11 -25.18
CA ASP A 790 28.23 8.54 -25.24
C ASP A 790 26.77 8.81 -25.62
N LEU A 791 25.90 8.52 -24.67
CA LEU A 791 24.48 8.53 -24.87
C LEU A 791 23.77 8.83 -23.56
N GLY A 792 22.80 9.75 -23.59
CA GLY A 792 21.91 10.02 -22.45
C GLY A 792 22.62 10.43 -21.15
N ALA A 793 21.91 10.23 -20.04
CA ALA A 793 22.41 10.52 -18.72
C ALA A 793 23.61 9.66 -18.31
N GLN A 794 23.72 8.43 -18.83
CA GLN A 794 24.88 7.58 -18.55
C GLN A 794 26.16 8.16 -19.16
N GLY A 795 26.10 8.68 -20.40
CA GLY A 795 27.21 9.36 -21.04
C GLY A 795 27.57 10.67 -20.34
N ASP A 796 26.57 11.47 -19.96
CA ASP A 796 26.75 12.69 -19.16
C ASP A 796 27.50 12.43 -17.85
N ALA A 797 27.08 11.40 -17.11
CA ALA A 797 27.68 11.05 -15.82
C ALA A 797 29.12 10.56 -15.97
N VAL A 798 29.38 9.67 -16.94
CA VAL A 798 30.74 9.16 -17.20
C VAL A 798 31.67 10.26 -17.69
N ARG A 799 31.21 11.15 -18.57
CA ARG A 799 32.00 12.30 -19.04
C ARG A 799 32.42 13.23 -17.89
N ALA A 800 31.55 13.41 -16.91
CA ALA A 800 31.78 14.32 -15.79
C ALA A 800 32.71 13.73 -14.70
N ALA A 801 32.95 12.42 -14.69
CA ALA A 801 33.68 11.74 -13.63
C ALA A 801 35.14 11.45 -13.99
N GLU A 802 36.05 11.59 -13.02
CA GLU A 802 37.49 11.36 -13.22
C GLU A 802 37.83 9.91 -13.60
N ASN A 803 37.07 8.94 -13.08
CA ASN A 803 37.19 7.52 -13.39
C ASN A 803 36.26 7.07 -14.53
N GLY A 804 35.68 8.00 -15.28
CA GLY A 804 34.82 7.71 -16.42
C GLY A 804 35.57 7.45 -17.71
N ILE A 805 35.12 6.47 -18.49
CA ILE A 805 35.63 6.14 -19.83
C ILE A 805 34.46 6.18 -20.81
N LEU A 806 34.44 7.18 -21.68
CA LEU A 806 33.39 7.36 -22.66
C LEU A 806 33.65 6.47 -23.89
N LEU A 807 32.65 5.67 -24.27
CA LEU A 807 32.67 4.83 -25.47
C LEU A 807 31.88 5.51 -26.59
N PRO A 808 32.31 5.38 -27.86
CA PRO A 808 31.62 5.98 -28.99
C PRO A 808 30.26 5.35 -29.28
#